data_AF-A0A381LCC8-F1
#
_entry.id   AF-A0A381LCC8-F1
#
_cell.length_a   1.000
_cell.length_b   1.000
_cell.length_c   1.000
_cell.angle_alpha   90.00
_cell.angle_beta   90.00
_cell.angle_gamma   90.00
#
_symmetry.space_group_name_H-M   'P 1'
#
loop_
_entity.id
_entity.type
_entity.pdbx_description
1 polymer ?
#
loop_
_entity_poly.entity_id
_entity_poly.type
_entity_poly.pdbx_seq_one_letter_code
_entity_poly.pdbx_strand_id
1 'polypeptide(L)'
;LCGCPQLAVLTSLASSALYHPFTDTTYTKRFMILMEDRVASKVDTEDGTDFASKNSSTPAMANNNPTLYEQNNAGLHTSDFKTSNNQQNPYNRPNQFPSEISHITHGYLSPQKLIARLAQKTHSDLLGTIKDLAQLPLPTSKLSSNGSTVTMADDNSVENLTKKLRVLKFATDAHEAWTKALVITGWSRKADDVSKIIDLKVHLDQKQNEYVAAIEQMAHDKKGYIHARLPNPDIKTALEVLVTGKVSWMPEFGYITPPPLTSQEILRTLEQLNTLLAIRLNLDEYNTVPYHFKNFHIRSGRVTFTVIGEFELDLTIAEEAPQAQYWFLDLRFKFSPSLKVINHSLRYFLESRINSILLQDGLKGCYNFLHDLTLTYKIGEFRRQAIHLARYRWVHSAKVEALNRSTCIQYWIDRFHRAPKTIKAPKSWLILGVHSGTSKNGRPNLKATRRLGIRWFRDNKEQKDVEISIDDVNISAEALLTAVVSKHIAYILTSIYHNLKAKPLYAKCDLSLCLSISNSDSAKSNLKVQLTTENYLTIKIEPISGLFVFEPPTRKFLDYQRRLNTLVIDPAARAHEHIELLRYSLLFDNLLGHGWTTGWKNIRNPGVNILEMKRVFTDAAQVLWFRRSGWPENWYLTISMNMAGENWRLVQTTMTIDPTNPNGMMIISTQIKMPIKVVSPVTNYSFMITSSIFSAALISFYENLKTLWSQRIVYTLTPSIKSGPLKLPHIYFKSSEILTSRNVSSSTGNPWAKDAIRLSYHGLESAQPVSKVIGNTTENSTKNSQHVVISKDTAVMVAEIRIMKPIPRPLLISRKLFGKNTAFHSKLGSFAFRLRSYVGESVISSLVQSLDSLELLVECIQVLERHEGALKCKSISLERIDFAYRNGPCVESISSLSPNEPVYKAAIVLTPKGKKLDLQFGTQNPHLRVADHLNNLLNSPQGLHSVATMLPLTIQILCEIENIEDTWAASMCDHGVVIINARAVDWYVIRYKITKYSTMPHASRVTRTFLFDARMCQRQGEVWWHIRRRGAYISDDFHATKKDDLDQLLVPFWQRSGNSWQGMRSSAVAKCEGVAELLQKLDQIIQNFAKNGATWSHGIPQKAQTASMISFPPNRPLAPLVSTLTMMTSAPTATMRAGSQLKQIKPQQNNNLSTQNTNANHGVGQARNNLIKREIVEID
;
A
#
# COMPACT_ATOMS: atom_id res chain seq x y z
N LEU A 1 -28.12 -63.53 78.01
CA LEU A 1 -28.56 -63.36 76.61
C LEU A 1 -28.56 -61.86 76.33
N CYS A 2 -27.46 -61.32 75.79
CA CYS A 2 -27.14 -61.22 74.34
C CYS A 2 -27.76 -59.94 73.72
N GLY A 3 -27.02 -59.08 73.01
CA GLY A 3 -25.57 -59.10 72.74
C GLY A 3 -25.10 -57.85 71.97
N CYS A 4 -23.81 -57.52 72.13
CA CYS A 4 -23.02 -56.58 71.31
C CYS A 4 -22.88 -57.08 69.84
N PRO A 5 -22.34 -56.31 68.85
CA PRO A 5 -21.33 -55.23 68.95
C PRO A 5 -21.68 -53.96 68.12
N GLN A 6 -20.84 -52.94 67.82
CA GLN A 6 -19.38 -52.71 67.80
C GLN A 6 -19.16 -51.16 67.86
N LEU A 7 -18.37 -50.58 68.78
CA LEU A 7 -16.94 -50.15 68.65
C LEU A 7 -16.64 -49.22 67.44
N ALA A 8 -15.82 -48.15 67.52
CA ALA A 8 -14.88 -47.61 68.54
C ALA A 8 -14.75 -46.05 68.34
N VAL A 9 -13.94 -45.21 69.04
CA VAL A 9 -12.64 -45.31 69.75
C VAL A 9 -12.56 -44.24 70.87
N LEU A 10 -11.67 -44.46 71.87
CA LEU A 10 -11.26 -43.64 73.05
C LEU A 10 -11.88 -44.11 74.39
N THR A 11 -11.45 -45.19 75.05
CA THR A 11 -10.17 -45.44 75.81
C THR A 11 -9.86 -44.39 76.90
N SER A 12 -9.46 -44.69 78.13
CA SER A 12 -9.30 -45.93 78.94
C SER A 12 -8.97 -45.49 80.38
N LEU A 13 -9.54 -46.05 81.46
CA LEU A 13 -8.91 -47.12 82.26
C LEU A 13 -9.83 -47.47 83.46
N ALA A 14 -10.10 -48.75 83.72
CA ALA A 14 -10.73 -49.24 84.95
C ALA A 14 -10.48 -50.75 85.14
N SER A 15 -10.53 -51.22 86.41
CA SER A 15 -10.42 -52.63 86.87
C SER A 15 -9.03 -53.28 86.72
N SER A 16 -8.60 -54.28 87.50
CA SER A 16 -9.19 -55.12 88.58
C SER A 16 -8.03 -55.55 89.54
N ALA A 17 -8.14 -56.16 90.73
CA ALA A 17 -9.01 -57.24 91.25
C ALA A 17 -8.83 -57.37 92.81
N LEU A 18 -9.90 -57.54 93.61
CA LEU A 18 -10.41 -58.78 94.28
C LEU A 18 -9.95 -59.06 95.76
N TYR A 19 -10.94 -59.02 96.67
CA TYR A 19 -11.16 -59.76 97.94
C TYR A 19 -10.41 -59.49 99.28
N HIS A 20 -11.23 -59.61 100.35
CA HIS A 20 -11.11 -59.40 101.81
C HIS A 20 -10.39 -60.55 102.59
N PRO A 21 -10.15 -60.54 103.94
CA PRO A 21 -10.93 -59.90 105.05
C PRO A 21 -10.18 -59.27 106.28
N PHE A 22 -10.96 -58.71 107.25
CA PHE A 22 -10.83 -58.50 108.73
C PHE A 22 -9.43 -58.55 109.46
N THR A 23 -9.13 -57.89 110.60
CA THR A 23 -9.91 -57.35 111.76
C THR A 23 -9.10 -56.28 112.56
N ASP A 24 -9.75 -55.55 113.49
CA ASP A 24 -9.23 -54.87 114.71
C ASP A 24 -8.25 -53.67 114.60
N THR A 25 -8.56 -52.48 115.17
CA THR A 25 -8.54 -52.02 116.60
C THR A 25 -7.17 -52.14 117.29
N THR A 26 -6.64 -51.20 118.08
CA THR A 26 -6.94 -49.79 118.45
C THR A 26 -5.62 -49.13 118.90
N TYR A 27 -5.47 -47.80 118.82
CA TYR A 27 -5.33 -46.93 120.00
C TYR A 27 -5.20 -45.45 119.64
N THR A 28 -5.90 -44.63 120.41
CA THR A 28 -5.93 -43.16 120.32
C THR A 28 -5.18 -42.54 121.52
N LYS A 29 -5.09 -41.19 121.52
CA LYS A 29 -4.76 -40.29 122.65
C LYS A 29 -3.28 -40.10 123.00
N ARG A 30 -2.78 -38.90 122.66
CA ARG A 30 -2.47 -37.78 123.59
C ARG A 30 -1.71 -36.69 122.80
N PHE A 31 -1.83 -35.39 123.07
CA PHE A 31 -2.85 -34.58 123.76
C PHE A 31 -2.57 -33.12 123.31
N MET A 32 -3.54 -32.21 123.33
CA MET A 32 -3.21 -30.77 123.24
C MET A 32 -2.37 -30.36 124.45
N ILE A 33 -1.48 -29.37 124.30
CA ILE A 33 -1.22 -28.31 125.31
C ILE A 33 -0.22 -27.26 124.77
N LEU A 34 -0.57 -25.98 124.94
CA LEU A 34 0.24 -24.74 124.87
C LEU A 34 0.81 -24.24 123.53
N MET A 35 0.17 -23.16 123.05
CA MET A 35 0.80 -22.02 122.37
C MET A 35 0.87 -20.83 123.37
N GLU A 36 1.68 -19.82 123.02
CA GLU A 36 2.04 -18.56 123.73
C GLU A 36 3.33 -18.68 124.58
N ASP A 37 4.40 -17.90 124.34
CA ASP A 37 4.39 -16.44 124.45
C ASP A 37 5.52 -15.67 123.68
N ARG A 38 5.15 -14.49 123.14
CA ARG A 38 5.84 -13.17 123.11
C ARG A 38 7.33 -12.89 122.73
N VAL A 39 7.47 -12.10 121.63
CA VAL A 39 7.92 -10.67 121.55
C VAL A 39 9.41 -10.24 121.69
N ALA A 40 9.79 -9.27 120.81
CA ALA A 40 10.85 -8.23 120.88
C ALA A 40 12.33 -8.62 120.63
N SER A 41 13.23 -7.76 120.11
CA SER A 41 13.13 -6.49 119.33
C SER A 41 14.55 -5.95 118.95
N LYS A 42 14.63 -4.89 118.10
CA LYS A 42 15.67 -3.81 118.10
C LYS A 42 17.10 -4.11 117.56
N VAL A 43 17.92 -3.20 116.97
CA VAL A 43 17.80 -2.00 116.05
C VAL A 43 19.16 -1.90 115.28
N ASP A 44 19.34 -0.83 114.47
CA ASP A 44 20.58 -0.06 114.19
C ASP A 44 21.38 -0.38 112.90
N THR A 45 21.92 0.57 112.11
CA THR A 45 21.71 2.04 111.88
C THR A 45 22.43 2.47 110.56
N GLU A 46 22.37 3.78 110.23
CA GLU A 46 23.28 4.55 109.33
C GLU A 46 23.08 4.33 107.81
N ASP A 47 23.26 5.28 106.88
CA ASP A 47 23.28 6.76 106.72
C ASP A 47 23.76 6.94 105.25
N GLY A 48 23.53 7.99 104.46
CA GLY A 48 22.77 9.24 104.58
C GLY A 48 23.10 10.17 103.38
N THR A 49 22.32 11.23 103.16
CA THR A 49 22.67 12.47 102.37
C THR A 49 22.87 12.39 100.83
N ASP A 50 22.59 13.41 100.00
CA ASP A 50 21.56 14.47 100.01
C ASP A 50 21.51 15.27 98.66
N PHE A 51 20.58 16.25 98.57
CA PHE A 51 20.53 17.43 97.65
C PHE A 51 20.00 17.33 96.19
N ALA A 52 18.74 17.76 96.02
CA ALA A 52 18.27 19.00 95.33
C ALA A 52 18.89 19.48 93.97
N SER A 53 18.21 20.19 93.04
CA SER A 53 16.79 20.55 92.79
C SER A 53 16.64 21.38 91.47
N LYS A 54 15.39 21.63 91.02
CA LYS A 54 14.88 22.67 90.05
C LYS A 54 14.59 22.29 88.58
N ASN A 55 13.28 22.21 88.29
CA ASN A 55 12.46 22.95 87.27
C ASN A 55 13.20 23.61 86.07
N SER A 56 12.72 23.60 84.82
CA SER A 56 11.34 23.94 84.39
C SER A 56 11.08 23.72 82.87
N SER A 57 9.80 23.91 82.47
CA SER A 57 9.27 24.27 81.12
C SER A 57 9.19 23.23 79.99
N THR A 58 7.94 22.95 79.62
CA THR A 58 7.36 22.33 78.40
C THR A 58 7.20 23.40 77.28
N PRO A 59 6.57 23.19 76.07
CA PRO A 59 5.74 22.06 75.61
C PRO A 59 5.84 21.60 74.12
N ALA A 60 5.04 20.55 73.80
CA ALA A 60 4.34 20.29 72.51
C ALA A 60 5.12 20.05 71.18
N MET A 61 4.69 19.22 70.22
CA MET A 61 3.78 18.05 70.20
C MET A 61 3.92 17.31 68.84
N ALA A 62 3.63 16.00 68.81
CA ALA A 62 3.21 15.18 67.65
C ALA A 62 4.18 14.80 66.49
N ASN A 63 4.40 13.48 66.39
CA ASN A 63 4.27 12.63 65.17
C ASN A 63 5.20 12.80 63.95
N ASN A 64 6.11 11.84 63.70
CA ASN A 64 5.78 10.62 62.91
C ASN A 64 6.99 9.71 62.57
N ASN A 65 6.96 8.47 63.09
CA ASN A 65 7.18 7.20 62.38
C ASN A 65 8.56 6.81 61.76
N PRO A 66 8.80 5.49 61.52
CA PRO A 66 10.01 4.86 62.07
C PRO A 66 10.95 4.20 61.03
N THR A 67 12.10 3.72 61.50
CA THR A 67 12.93 2.72 60.81
C THR A 67 13.22 1.52 61.71
N LEU A 68 12.96 0.31 61.20
CA LEU A 68 13.26 -0.95 61.87
C LEU A 68 14.76 -1.27 61.85
N TYR A 69 15.24 -1.92 62.91
CA TYR A 69 16.34 -2.88 62.82
C TYR A 69 15.88 -4.21 63.40
N GLU A 70 15.84 -5.24 62.55
CA GLU A 70 15.60 -6.63 62.96
C GLU A 70 16.91 -7.26 63.46
N GLN A 71 16.88 -7.88 64.63
CA GLN A 71 17.74 -9.03 64.91
C GLN A 71 16.87 -10.18 65.43
N ASN A 72 16.93 -11.30 64.72
CA ASN A 72 16.19 -12.51 65.06
C ASN A 72 16.79 -13.17 66.30
N ASN A 73 15.97 -13.39 67.32
CA ASN A 73 16.21 -14.41 68.33
C ASN A 73 15.04 -15.40 68.32
N ALA A 74 15.33 -16.67 68.64
CA ALA A 74 14.38 -17.76 68.49
C ALA A 74 13.13 -17.57 69.38
N GLY A 75 11.97 -17.42 68.75
CA GLY A 75 10.68 -17.31 69.43
C GLY A 75 10.21 -18.63 70.01
N LEU A 76 10.64 -18.94 71.24
CA LEU A 76 9.89 -19.82 72.12
C LEU A 76 8.66 -19.03 72.61
N HIS A 77 7.45 -19.41 72.20
CA HIS A 77 6.25 -18.64 72.53
C HIS A 77 5.91 -18.75 74.03
N THR A 78 6.30 -17.72 74.78
CA THR A 78 5.80 -17.40 76.11
C THR A 78 4.36 -16.89 76.02
N SER A 79 3.47 -17.40 76.88
CA SER A 79 2.19 -16.75 77.18
C SER A 79 2.27 -16.08 78.55
N ASP A 80 2.19 -14.75 78.54
CA ASP A 80 2.26 -13.80 79.64
C ASP A 80 1.73 -14.29 81.01
N PHE A 81 2.63 -14.48 81.97
CA PHE A 81 2.30 -14.33 83.39
C PHE A 81 2.51 -12.86 83.79
N LYS A 82 1.42 -12.09 83.83
CA LYS A 82 1.40 -10.81 84.56
C LYS A 82 1.39 -11.11 86.06
N THR A 83 2.53 -11.00 86.71
CA THR A 83 2.64 -10.94 88.17
C THR A 83 2.10 -9.61 88.69
N SER A 84 0.79 -9.56 88.95
CA SER A 84 0.20 -8.49 89.75
C SER A 84 0.62 -8.65 91.21
N ASN A 85 1.69 -7.95 91.61
CA ASN A 85 2.06 -7.79 93.02
C ASN A 85 0.93 -7.08 93.77
N ASN A 86 0.12 -7.87 94.48
CA ASN A 86 -0.82 -7.43 95.51
C ASN A 86 -0.99 -8.55 96.54
N GLN A 87 0.10 -8.90 97.23
CA GLN A 87 0.01 -9.62 98.50
C GLN A 87 -0.54 -8.67 99.57
N GLN A 88 -1.87 -8.53 99.63
CA GLN A 88 -2.54 -7.98 100.80
C GLN A 88 -2.69 -9.12 101.84
N ASN A 89 -2.19 -8.88 103.05
CA ASN A 89 -2.29 -9.82 104.17
C ASN A 89 -3.75 -10.29 104.38
N PRO A 90 -4.03 -11.60 104.46
CA PRO A 90 -5.39 -12.11 104.64
C PRO A 90 -5.95 -11.84 106.05
N TYR A 91 -5.09 -11.50 107.02
CA TYR A 91 -5.49 -11.11 108.37
C TYR A 91 -5.86 -9.61 108.46
N ASN A 92 -6.92 -9.18 107.76
CA ASN A 92 -7.74 -8.00 108.15
C ASN A 92 -8.88 -7.72 107.15
N ARG A 93 -10.09 -8.28 107.40
CA ARG A 93 -11.43 -7.71 107.06
C ARG A 93 -12.54 -8.70 107.49
N PRO A 94 -13.16 -8.53 108.66
CA PRO A 94 -14.16 -9.49 109.17
C PRO A 94 -15.58 -9.34 108.58
N ASN A 95 -15.80 -8.49 107.57
CA ASN A 95 -17.12 -8.16 107.03
C ASN A 95 -17.17 -8.22 105.48
N GLN A 96 -16.83 -9.36 104.89
CA GLN A 96 -17.25 -9.69 103.52
C GLN A 96 -18.13 -10.95 103.57
N PHE A 97 -19.25 -10.92 102.83
CA PHE A 97 -20.04 -12.11 102.58
C PHE A 97 -19.16 -13.19 101.91
N PRO A 98 -19.45 -14.49 102.10
CA PRO A 98 -18.76 -15.55 101.38
C PRO A 98 -18.78 -15.28 99.87
N SER A 99 -17.66 -15.55 99.19
CA SER A 99 -17.57 -15.41 97.73
C SER A 99 -18.69 -16.21 97.06
N GLU A 100 -19.42 -15.59 96.13
CA GLU A 100 -20.48 -16.25 95.38
C GLU A 100 -19.98 -17.53 94.71
N ILE A 101 -20.81 -18.58 94.74
CA ILE A 101 -20.46 -19.87 94.13
C ILE A 101 -20.37 -19.69 92.62
N SER A 102 -19.26 -20.13 92.02
CA SER A 102 -19.01 -20.03 90.58
C SER A 102 -20.02 -20.88 89.80
N HIS A 103 -20.87 -20.22 89.02
CA HIS A 103 -21.82 -20.89 88.12
C HIS A 103 -21.09 -21.55 86.93
N ILE A 104 -21.30 -22.85 86.73
CA ILE A 104 -20.66 -23.64 85.69
C ILE A 104 -21.46 -23.53 84.40
N THR A 105 -20.87 -22.91 83.39
CA THR A 105 -21.50 -22.73 82.07
C THR A 105 -20.97 -23.71 81.01
N HIS A 106 -19.87 -24.41 81.30
CA HIS A 106 -19.26 -25.40 80.39
C HIS A 106 -19.95 -26.77 80.50
N GLY A 107 -20.07 -27.47 79.36
CA GLY A 107 -20.73 -28.78 79.27
C GLY A 107 -22.24 -28.73 78.96
N TYR A 108 -22.88 -27.56 79.07
CA TYR A 108 -24.30 -27.39 78.77
C TYR A 108 -24.58 -27.23 77.27
N LEU A 109 -25.68 -27.84 76.80
CA LEU A 109 -26.20 -27.69 75.43
C LEU A 109 -27.62 -27.16 75.47
N SER A 110 -27.87 -26.02 74.82
CA SER A 110 -29.21 -25.43 74.74
C SER A 110 -30.20 -26.38 74.06
N PRO A 111 -31.39 -26.65 74.64
CA PRO A 111 -32.39 -27.53 74.07
C PRO A 111 -32.91 -27.02 72.72
N GLN A 112 -33.02 -25.70 72.54
CA GLN A 112 -33.38 -25.09 71.25
C GLN A 112 -32.37 -25.47 70.15
N LYS A 113 -31.08 -25.44 70.47
CA LYS A 113 -29.99 -25.79 69.53
C LYS A 113 -29.98 -27.28 69.19
N LEU A 114 -30.37 -28.13 70.13
CA LEU A 114 -30.54 -29.57 69.92
C LEU A 114 -31.73 -29.87 69.00
N ILE A 115 -32.91 -29.30 69.29
CA ILE A 115 -34.13 -29.47 68.49
C ILE A 115 -33.93 -28.94 67.06
N ALA A 116 -33.36 -27.73 66.91
CA ALA A 116 -33.11 -27.15 65.60
C ALA A 116 -32.17 -28.00 64.74
N ARG A 117 -31.09 -28.55 65.33
CA ARG A 117 -30.18 -29.48 64.64
C ARG A 117 -30.85 -30.81 64.31
N LEU A 118 -31.72 -31.33 65.18
CA LEU A 118 -32.44 -32.58 64.91
C LEU A 118 -33.47 -32.41 63.80
N ALA A 119 -34.19 -31.28 63.77
CA ALA A 119 -35.05 -30.91 62.64
C ALA A 119 -34.26 -30.78 61.33
N GLN A 120 -33.14 -30.03 61.34
CA GLN A 120 -32.28 -29.88 60.16
C GLN A 120 -31.72 -31.24 59.69
N LYS A 121 -31.32 -32.11 60.62
CA LYS A 121 -30.88 -33.48 60.31
C LYS A 121 -32.00 -34.28 59.66
N THR A 122 -33.18 -34.38 60.29
CA THR A 122 -34.30 -35.16 59.72
C THR A 122 -34.77 -34.63 58.37
N HIS A 123 -34.72 -33.33 58.11
CA HIS A 123 -34.97 -32.77 56.79
C HIS A 123 -33.87 -33.13 55.77
N SER A 124 -32.61 -33.12 56.17
CA SER A 124 -31.47 -33.50 55.32
C SER A 124 -31.50 -34.99 54.97
N ASP A 125 -31.78 -35.84 55.96
CA ASP A 125 -31.93 -37.29 55.81
C ASP A 125 -33.14 -37.63 54.94
N LEU A 126 -34.27 -36.90 55.09
CA LEU A 126 -35.44 -37.01 54.21
C LEU A 126 -35.09 -36.63 52.76
N LEU A 127 -34.42 -35.50 52.54
CA LEU A 127 -33.98 -35.10 51.19
C LEU A 127 -32.97 -36.09 50.58
N GLY A 128 -32.11 -36.69 51.42
CA GLY A 128 -31.22 -37.78 51.03
C GLY A 128 -32.00 -39.00 50.54
N THR A 129 -32.92 -39.50 51.36
CA THR A 129 -33.76 -40.65 50.97
C THR A 129 -34.61 -40.38 49.74
N ILE A 130 -35.21 -39.19 49.58
CA ILE A 130 -35.93 -38.83 48.34
C ILE A 130 -35.01 -38.87 47.11
N LYS A 131 -33.79 -38.34 47.19
CA LYS A 131 -32.83 -38.39 46.08
C LYS A 131 -32.43 -39.82 45.73
N ASP A 132 -32.17 -40.66 46.73
CA ASP A 132 -31.86 -42.08 46.52
C ASP A 132 -33.03 -42.81 45.85
N LEU A 133 -34.27 -42.57 46.31
CA LEU A 133 -35.48 -43.18 45.77
C LEU A 133 -35.76 -42.74 44.32
N ALA A 134 -35.40 -41.50 43.97
CA ALA A 134 -35.51 -40.94 42.62
C ALA A 134 -34.45 -41.48 41.64
N GLN A 135 -33.29 -41.92 42.14
CA GLN A 135 -32.24 -42.55 41.32
C GLN A 135 -32.49 -44.03 41.03
N LEU A 136 -33.29 -44.71 41.85
CA LEU A 136 -33.67 -46.10 41.62
C LEU A 136 -34.63 -46.21 40.42
N PRO A 137 -34.33 -47.06 39.41
CA PRO A 137 -35.09 -47.11 38.16
C PRO A 137 -36.58 -47.42 38.36
N LEU A 138 -37.38 -46.99 37.38
CA LEU A 138 -38.80 -47.35 37.28
C LEU A 138 -38.92 -48.72 36.58
N PRO A 139 -39.84 -49.60 37.03
CA PRO A 139 -39.91 -50.97 36.52
C PRO A 139 -40.31 -51.00 35.04
N THR A 140 -39.48 -51.64 34.21
CA THR A 140 -39.75 -51.84 32.78
C THR A 140 -40.70 -53.02 32.58
N SER A 141 -41.98 -52.75 32.41
CA SER A 141 -42.97 -53.77 32.02
C SER A 141 -42.65 -54.35 30.62
N LYS A 142 -42.66 -55.68 30.48
CA LYS A 142 -42.46 -56.37 29.21
C LYS A 142 -43.79 -56.52 28.45
N LEU A 143 -43.87 -55.98 27.22
CA LEU A 143 -44.71 -56.55 26.16
C LEU A 143 -44.29 -58.02 25.94
N SER A 144 -45.13 -59.01 25.61
CA SER A 144 -46.54 -59.13 25.20
C SER A 144 -46.96 -60.58 25.59
N SER A 145 -48.20 -60.99 25.87
CA SER A 145 -49.40 -60.85 25.01
C SER A 145 -50.74 -61.09 25.72
N ASN A 146 -51.80 -60.52 25.12
CA ASN A 146 -53.23 -60.90 25.19
C ASN A 146 -53.84 -61.36 26.53
N GLY A 147 -54.44 -60.40 27.24
CA GLY A 147 -55.40 -60.67 28.32
C GLY A 147 -55.87 -59.38 28.97
N SER A 148 -57.00 -58.82 28.51
CA SER A 148 -57.53 -57.55 29.02
C SER A 148 -58.25 -57.73 30.35
N THR A 149 -57.50 -57.80 31.45
CA THR A 149 -58.02 -57.70 32.82
C THR A 149 -57.17 -56.76 33.67
N VAL A 150 -57.74 -55.59 33.98
CA VAL A 150 -57.16 -54.68 35.00
C VAL A 150 -57.25 -55.40 36.34
N THR A 151 -56.10 -55.83 36.85
CA THR A 151 -55.99 -56.38 38.20
C THR A 151 -55.28 -55.36 39.09
N MET A 152 -55.90 -55.07 40.24
CA MET A 152 -55.31 -54.33 41.35
C MET A 152 -54.25 -55.20 42.06
N ALA A 153 -53.25 -55.66 41.31
CA ALA A 153 -52.12 -56.41 41.83
C ALA A 153 -51.01 -55.41 42.22
N ASP A 154 -50.62 -55.40 43.50
CA ASP A 154 -49.48 -54.63 43.97
C ASP A 154 -48.24 -54.94 43.12
N ASP A 155 -47.59 -53.88 42.61
CA ASP A 155 -46.31 -53.99 41.92
C ASP A 155 -45.23 -54.44 42.93
N ASN A 156 -45.05 -55.75 43.03
CA ASN A 156 -44.07 -56.41 43.90
C ASN A 156 -42.69 -56.53 43.25
N SER A 157 -42.35 -55.64 42.30
CA SER A 157 -40.96 -55.51 41.82
C SER A 157 -40.00 -55.27 43.00
N VAL A 158 -38.80 -55.86 42.90
CA VAL A 158 -37.76 -55.78 43.95
C VAL A 158 -37.38 -54.31 44.20
N GLU A 159 -37.41 -53.50 43.15
CA GLU A 159 -37.20 -52.06 43.15
C GLU A 159 -38.29 -51.30 43.92
N ASN A 160 -39.57 -51.72 43.86
CA ASN A 160 -40.64 -51.09 44.64
C ASN A 160 -40.60 -51.51 46.12
N LEU A 161 -40.34 -52.79 46.41
CA LEU A 161 -40.19 -53.28 47.78
C LEU A 161 -39.01 -52.62 48.51
N THR A 162 -37.86 -52.46 47.84
CA THR A 162 -36.70 -51.74 48.39
C THR A 162 -36.98 -50.25 48.60
N LYS A 163 -37.74 -49.60 47.71
CA LYS A 163 -38.24 -48.23 47.92
C LYS A 163 -39.12 -48.12 49.17
N LYS A 164 -40.15 -48.97 49.29
CA LYS A 164 -41.06 -49.03 50.46
C LYS A 164 -40.28 -49.26 51.77
N LEU A 165 -39.35 -50.21 51.80
CA LEU A 165 -38.52 -50.50 52.99
C LEU A 165 -37.60 -49.33 53.39
N ARG A 166 -36.98 -48.61 52.44
CA ARG A 166 -36.10 -47.48 52.75
C ARG A 166 -36.88 -46.28 53.32
N VAL A 167 -38.08 -46.00 52.80
CA VAL A 167 -38.98 -44.97 53.38
C VAL A 167 -39.40 -45.35 54.80
N LEU A 168 -39.82 -46.61 55.01
CA LEU A 168 -40.27 -47.09 56.32
C LEU A 168 -39.13 -47.01 57.35
N LYS A 169 -37.92 -47.43 56.99
CA LYS A 169 -36.75 -47.32 57.88
C LYS A 169 -36.41 -45.87 58.24
N PHE A 170 -36.44 -44.96 57.26
CA PHE A 170 -36.26 -43.54 57.57
C PHE A 170 -37.33 -43.02 58.57
N ALA A 171 -38.59 -43.41 58.38
CA ALA A 171 -39.67 -43.01 59.28
C ALA A 171 -39.49 -43.54 60.70
N THR A 172 -39.05 -44.81 60.87
CA THR A 172 -38.78 -45.38 62.21
C THR A 172 -37.59 -44.70 62.88
N ASP A 173 -36.49 -44.50 62.15
CA ASP A 173 -35.25 -43.91 62.68
C ASP A 173 -35.49 -42.42 63.07
N ALA A 174 -36.26 -41.69 62.27
CA ALA A 174 -36.67 -40.32 62.59
C ALA A 174 -37.61 -40.24 63.81
N HIS A 175 -38.57 -41.17 63.93
CA HIS A 175 -39.47 -41.25 65.08
C HIS A 175 -38.72 -41.57 66.38
N GLU A 176 -37.73 -42.46 66.35
CA GLU A 176 -36.86 -42.76 67.51
C GLU A 176 -36.05 -41.51 67.93
N ALA A 177 -35.51 -40.76 66.98
CA ALA A 177 -34.79 -39.52 67.27
C ALA A 177 -35.70 -38.45 67.90
N TRP A 178 -36.91 -38.26 67.38
CA TRP A 178 -37.88 -37.29 67.90
C TRP A 178 -38.48 -37.69 69.25
N THR A 179 -38.71 -38.98 69.52
CA THR A 179 -39.15 -39.45 70.84
C THR A 179 -38.06 -39.29 71.91
N LYS A 180 -36.78 -39.53 71.57
CA LYS A 180 -35.65 -39.18 72.47
C LYS A 180 -35.59 -37.67 72.73
N ALA A 181 -35.81 -36.83 71.72
CA ALA A 181 -35.89 -35.38 71.89
C ALA A 181 -37.05 -34.98 72.81
N LEU A 182 -38.24 -35.59 72.66
CA LEU A 182 -39.40 -35.36 73.52
C LEU A 182 -39.06 -35.65 74.99
N VAL A 183 -38.42 -36.78 75.28
CA VAL A 183 -37.97 -37.13 76.65
C VAL A 183 -37.01 -36.05 77.17
N ILE A 184 -36.00 -35.65 76.41
CA ILE A 184 -35.05 -34.59 76.80
C ILE A 184 -35.78 -33.26 77.08
N THR A 185 -36.78 -32.87 76.30
CA THR A 185 -37.58 -31.65 76.56
C THR A 185 -38.50 -31.76 77.78
N GLY A 186 -38.88 -32.97 78.19
CA GLY A 186 -39.54 -33.21 79.47
C GLY A 186 -38.60 -32.95 80.64
N TRP A 187 -37.38 -33.46 80.57
CA TRP A 187 -36.35 -33.28 81.60
C TRP A 187 -35.77 -31.86 81.65
N SER A 188 -35.66 -31.15 80.52
CA SER A 188 -35.10 -29.79 80.48
C SER A 188 -35.89 -28.78 81.30
N ARG A 189 -37.15 -29.08 81.66
CA ARG A 189 -37.96 -28.26 82.59
C ARG A 189 -37.38 -28.15 84.00
N LYS A 190 -36.47 -29.05 84.39
CA LYS A 190 -35.76 -29.05 85.69
C LYS A 190 -34.28 -28.67 85.55
N ALA A 191 -33.84 -28.21 84.38
CA ALA A 191 -32.42 -27.95 84.11
C ALA A 191 -31.82 -26.89 85.05
N ASP A 192 -32.58 -25.85 85.39
CA ASP A 192 -32.10 -24.73 86.21
C ASP A 192 -31.78 -25.16 87.66
N ASP A 193 -32.57 -26.06 88.23
CA ASP A 193 -32.32 -26.60 89.57
C ASP A 193 -31.18 -27.62 89.58
N VAL A 194 -31.09 -28.46 88.54
CA VAL A 194 -29.96 -29.37 88.35
C VAL A 194 -28.65 -28.58 88.18
N SER A 195 -28.69 -27.43 87.51
CA SER A 195 -27.53 -26.56 87.31
C SER A 195 -26.99 -26.02 88.64
N LYS A 196 -27.86 -25.51 89.52
CA LYS A 196 -27.49 -25.09 90.88
C LYS A 196 -26.88 -26.23 91.70
N ILE A 197 -27.40 -27.45 91.57
CA ILE A 197 -26.86 -28.64 92.26
C ILE A 197 -25.48 -29.01 91.73
N ILE A 198 -25.24 -28.88 90.42
CA ILE A 198 -23.92 -29.10 89.80
C ILE A 198 -22.90 -28.07 90.33
N ASP A 199 -23.27 -26.79 90.41
CA ASP A 199 -22.42 -25.72 90.96
C ASP A 199 -22.05 -26.00 92.42
N LEU A 200 -23.05 -26.31 93.25
CA LEU A 200 -22.87 -26.67 94.67
C LEU A 200 -21.96 -27.89 94.84
N LYS A 201 -22.17 -28.94 94.05
CA LYS A 201 -21.37 -30.18 94.09
C LYS A 201 -19.91 -29.87 93.78
N VAL A 202 -19.63 -29.12 92.72
CA VAL A 202 -18.24 -28.80 92.33
C VAL A 202 -17.58 -27.86 93.33
N HIS A 203 -18.32 -26.93 93.94
CA HIS A 203 -17.80 -26.12 95.03
C HIS A 203 -17.40 -26.96 96.26
N LEU A 204 -18.19 -27.97 96.62
CA LEU A 204 -17.87 -28.89 97.71
C LEU A 204 -16.65 -29.77 97.38
N ASP A 205 -16.56 -30.30 96.16
CA ASP A 205 -15.37 -31.04 95.69
C ASP A 205 -14.11 -30.16 95.74
N GLN A 206 -14.20 -28.90 95.31
CA GLN A 206 -13.11 -27.92 95.37
C GLN A 206 -12.62 -27.74 96.82
N LYS A 207 -13.54 -27.59 97.78
CA LYS A 207 -13.21 -27.46 99.20
C LYS A 207 -12.62 -28.74 99.78
N GLN A 208 -13.07 -29.91 99.34
CA GLN A 208 -12.44 -31.18 99.71
C GLN A 208 -10.99 -31.27 99.21
N ASN A 209 -10.73 -30.84 97.97
CA ASN A 209 -9.39 -30.83 97.39
C ASN A 209 -8.44 -29.83 98.11
N GLU A 210 -8.95 -28.68 98.55
CA GLU A 210 -8.18 -27.72 99.37
C GLU A 210 -7.68 -28.35 100.68
N TYR A 211 -8.49 -29.17 101.36
CA TYR A 211 -8.05 -29.90 102.56
C TYR A 211 -6.95 -30.93 102.27
N VAL A 212 -7.04 -31.66 101.15
CA VAL A 212 -6.00 -32.62 100.75
C VAL A 212 -4.70 -31.89 100.44
N ALA A 213 -4.75 -30.79 99.68
CA ALA A 213 -3.58 -29.98 99.34
C ALA A 213 -2.87 -29.42 100.58
N ALA A 214 -3.62 -29.01 101.62
CA ALA A 214 -3.03 -28.57 102.88
C ALA A 214 -2.25 -29.68 103.62
N ILE A 215 -2.76 -30.92 103.58
CA ILE A 215 -2.07 -32.09 104.16
C ILE A 215 -0.80 -32.43 103.36
N GLU A 216 -0.87 -32.37 102.02
CA GLU A 216 0.27 -32.59 101.14
C GLU A 216 1.37 -31.54 101.34
N GLN A 217 1.00 -30.26 101.49
CA GLN A 217 1.95 -29.18 101.79
C GLN A 217 2.66 -29.44 103.13
N MET A 218 1.92 -29.77 104.20
CA MET A 218 2.52 -30.11 105.50
C MET A 218 3.45 -31.33 105.41
N ALA A 219 3.13 -32.32 104.57
CA ALA A 219 4.00 -33.47 104.31
C ALA A 219 5.24 -33.10 103.48
N HIS A 220 5.14 -32.14 102.57
CA HIS A 220 6.26 -31.56 101.83
C HIS A 220 7.20 -30.82 102.78
N ASP A 221 6.67 -29.92 103.62
CA ASP A 221 7.43 -29.17 104.61
C ASP A 221 8.18 -30.11 105.58
N LYS A 222 7.52 -31.18 106.04
CA LYS A 222 8.15 -32.25 106.85
C LYS A 222 9.34 -32.91 106.15
N LYS A 223 9.27 -33.14 104.84
CA LYS A 223 10.42 -33.65 104.05
C LYS A 223 11.49 -32.57 103.89
N GLY A 224 11.09 -31.31 103.73
CA GLY A 224 11.98 -30.14 103.72
C GLY A 224 12.84 -30.06 104.98
N TYR A 225 12.26 -30.23 106.16
CA TYR A 225 12.96 -30.20 107.47
C TYR A 225 14.14 -31.18 107.60
N ILE A 226 14.26 -32.21 106.76
CA ILE A 226 15.46 -33.07 106.74
C ILE A 226 16.72 -32.24 106.38
N HIS A 227 16.58 -31.26 105.49
CA HIS A 227 17.67 -30.36 105.08
C HIS A 227 18.03 -29.32 106.15
N ALA A 228 17.19 -29.13 107.17
CA ALA A 228 17.49 -28.31 108.33
C ALA A 228 18.29 -29.06 109.42
N ARG A 229 18.53 -30.36 109.26
CA ARG A 229 19.37 -31.17 110.16
C ARG A 229 20.76 -31.32 109.56
N LEU A 230 21.79 -30.91 110.29
CA LEU A 230 23.18 -31.10 109.86
C LEU A 230 23.62 -32.56 110.09
N PRO A 231 24.11 -33.28 109.06
CA PRO A 231 24.71 -34.60 109.23
C PRO A 231 26.16 -34.51 109.77
N ASN A 232 26.71 -35.64 110.22
CA ASN A 232 28.10 -35.70 110.69
C ASN A 232 29.10 -35.43 109.54
N PRO A 233 30.16 -34.62 109.75
CA PRO A 233 31.13 -34.30 108.70
C PRO A 233 32.13 -35.44 108.44
N ASP A 234 32.48 -35.66 107.17
CA ASP A 234 33.56 -36.58 106.77
C ASP A 234 34.90 -35.85 106.66
N ILE A 235 35.75 -36.06 107.67
CA ILE A 235 37.06 -35.41 107.78
C ILE A 235 38.10 -36.06 106.84
N LYS A 236 37.90 -37.31 106.41
CA LYS A 236 38.92 -38.08 105.66
C LYS A 236 39.03 -37.59 104.22
N THR A 237 37.91 -37.47 103.51
CA THR A 237 37.87 -36.94 102.14
C THR A 237 38.28 -35.48 102.09
N ALA A 238 37.90 -34.68 103.09
CA ALA A 238 38.30 -33.27 103.21
C ALA A 238 39.82 -33.07 103.22
N LEU A 239 40.58 -33.97 103.86
CA LEU A 239 42.05 -33.90 103.92
C LEU A 239 42.71 -34.20 102.57
N GLU A 240 42.21 -35.21 101.84
CA GLU A 240 42.73 -35.57 100.50
C GLU A 240 42.55 -34.42 99.49
N VAL A 241 41.36 -33.79 99.51
CA VAL A 241 41.04 -32.60 98.71
C VAL A 241 41.94 -31.42 99.08
N LEU A 242 42.18 -31.17 100.37
CA LEU A 242 43.02 -30.05 100.83
C LEU A 242 44.47 -30.16 100.32
N VAL A 243 45.03 -31.37 100.30
CA VAL A 243 46.45 -31.59 99.96
C VAL A 243 46.67 -31.67 98.46
N THR A 244 45.79 -32.34 97.71
CA THR A 244 46.01 -32.64 96.29
C THR A 244 45.12 -31.85 95.33
N GLY A 245 44.11 -31.15 95.85
CA GLY A 245 43.06 -30.49 95.06
C GLY A 245 42.10 -31.47 94.35
N LYS A 246 42.31 -32.78 94.47
CA LYS A 246 41.56 -33.85 93.80
C LYS A 246 41.35 -35.03 94.76
N VAL A 247 40.71 -36.10 94.29
CA VAL A 247 40.47 -37.32 95.06
C VAL A 247 40.74 -38.51 94.16
N SER A 248 41.51 -39.48 94.65
CA SER A 248 42.10 -40.58 93.85
C SER A 248 41.08 -41.45 93.13
N TRP A 249 39.89 -41.64 93.71
CA TRP A 249 38.80 -42.43 93.14
C TRP A 249 37.82 -41.61 92.30
N MET A 250 37.90 -40.27 92.35
CA MET A 250 36.92 -39.39 91.71
C MET A 250 37.41 -39.00 90.31
N PRO A 251 36.76 -39.47 89.22
CA PRO A 251 37.12 -39.04 87.88
C PRO A 251 36.84 -37.54 87.72
N GLU A 252 37.67 -36.87 86.93
CA GLU A 252 37.52 -35.43 86.68
C GLU A 252 36.32 -35.18 85.75
N PHE A 253 35.17 -34.88 86.33
CA PHE A 253 33.89 -34.68 85.63
C PHE A 253 33.83 -33.46 84.68
N GLY A 254 34.94 -32.74 84.48
CA GLY A 254 35.01 -31.59 83.56
C GLY A 254 34.25 -30.34 84.01
N TYR A 255 33.79 -30.28 85.27
CA TYR A 255 33.05 -29.11 85.80
C TYR A 255 33.90 -27.83 85.88
N ILE A 256 35.23 -27.96 85.98
CA ILE A 256 36.17 -26.83 85.89
C ILE A 256 36.66 -26.77 84.45
N THR A 257 36.41 -25.65 83.77
CA THR A 257 36.94 -25.40 82.43
C THR A 257 38.47 -25.33 82.47
N PRO A 258 39.20 -25.99 81.57
CA PRO A 258 40.65 -25.86 81.50
C PRO A 258 41.06 -24.40 81.22
N PRO A 259 42.28 -23.99 81.61
CA PRO A 259 42.76 -22.65 81.33
C PRO A 259 42.73 -22.35 79.81
N PRO A 260 42.42 -21.11 79.40
CA PRO A 260 42.38 -20.74 78.00
C PRO A 260 43.77 -20.86 77.38
N LEU A 261 43.85 -21.44 76.17
CA LEU A 261 45.09 -21.59 75.41
C LEU A 261 45.76 -20.22 75.15
N THR A 262 47.08 -20.17 75.29
CA THR A 262 47.85 -18.96 74.97
C THR A 262 47.95 -18.75 73.46
N SER A 263 48.14 -17.50 73.03
CA SER A 263 48.29 -17.16 71.61
C SER A 263 49.51 -17.84 70.95
N GLN A 264 50.56 -18.13 71.71
CA GLN A 264 51.74 -18.86 71.24
C GLN A 264 51.44 -20.35 71.01
N GLU A 265 50.67 -20.98 71.90
CA GLU A 265 50.21 -22.37 71.73
C GLU A 265 49.24 -22.50 70.54
N ILE A 266 48.35 -21.52 70.35
CA ILE A 266 47.47 -21.46 69.17
C ILE A 266 48.29 -21.32 67.89
N LEU A 267 49.31 -20.47 67.85
CA LEU A 267 50.17 -20.32 66.66
C LEU A 267 50.95 -21.62 66.39
N ARG A 268 51.56 -22.21 67.42
CA ARG A 268 52.31 -23.48 67.32
C ARG A 268 51.44 -24.64 66.83
N THR A 269 50.20 -24.75 67.32
CA THR A 269 49.26 -25.79 66.87
C THR A 269 48.79 -25.56 65.43
N LEU A 270 48.60 -24.31 64.99
CA LEU A 270 48.32 -23.99 63.58
C LEU A 270 49.51 -24.30 62.66
N GLU A 271 50.75 -24.14 63.13
CA GLU A 271 51.96 -24.56 62.40
C GLU A 271 52.07 -26.08 62.31
N GLN A 272 51.83 -26.80 63.40
CA GLN A 272 51.75 -28.27 63.41
C GLN A 272 50.68 -28.76 62.43
N LEU A 273 49.48 -28.17 62.44
CA LEU A 273 48.43 -28.48 61.46
C LEU A 273 48.88 -28.22 60.01
N ASN A 274 49.62 -27.14 59.73
CA ASN A 274 50.17 -26.92 58.37
C ASN A 274 51.10 -28.07 57.96
N THR A 275 51.97 -28.54 58.86
CA THR A 275 52.89 -29.65 58.56
C THR A 275 52.14 -30.96 58.33
N LEU A 276 51.14 -31.26 59.16
CA LEU A 276 50.29 -32.46 59.08
C LEU A 276 49.49 -32.48 57.76
N LEU A 277 48.84 -31.36 57.42
CA LEU A 277 48.13 -31.18 56.14
C LEU A 277 49.06 -31.34 54.93
N ALA A 278 50.30 -30.85 55.03
CA ALA A 278 51.31 -30.98 53.97
C ALA A 278 51.82 -32.42 53.82
N ILE A 279 52.03 -33.13 54.92
CA ILE A 279 52.43 -34.55 54.92
C ILE A 279 51.33 -35.38 54.23
N ARG A 280 50.09 -35.27 54.70
CA ARG A 280 48.97 -36.10 54.22
C ARG A 280 48.64 -35.88 52.74
N LEU A 281 48.63 -34.63 52.26
CA LEU A 281 48.34 -34.35 50.85
C LEU A 281 49.46 -34.77 49.88
N ASN A 282 50.71 -34.79 50.33
CA ASN A 282 51.85 -35.15 49.48
C ASN A 282 52.23 -36.63 49.55
N LEU A 283 51.96 -37.32 50.67
CA LEU A 283 52.29 -38.73 50.86
C LEU A 283 51.06 -39.64 50.68
N ASP A 284 50.05 -39.47 51.53
CA ASP A 284 48.93 -40.41 51.63
C ASP A 284 47.91 -40.24 50.50
N GLU A 285 47.57 -38.98 50.16
CA GLU A 285 46.45 -38.65 49.27
C GLU A 285 46.87 -38.11 47.88
N TYR A 286 48.16 -38.14 47.54
CA TYR A 286 48.67 -37.60 46.27
C TYR A 286 47.94 -38.13 45.01
N ASN A 287 47.55 -39.40 45.04
CA ASN A 287 46.85 -40.07 43.94
C ASN A 287 45.31 -39.88 43.98
N THR A 288 44.74 -39.50 45.13
CA THR A 288 43.28 -39.32 45.31
C THR A 288 42.83 -37.87 45.09
N VAL A 289 43.73 -36.89 45.23
CA VAL A 289 43.47 -35.47 44.97
C VAL A 289 42.99 -35.24 43.52
N PRO A 290 41.78 -34.66 43.31
CA PRO A 290 41.27 -34.34 41.98
C PRO A 290 42.21 -33.42 41.18
N TYR A 291 42.25 -33.57 39.85
CA TYR A 291 43.11 -32.75 38.97
C TYR A 291 42.96 -31.24 39.22
N HIS A 292 41.73 -30.76 39.46
CA HIS A 292 41.42 -29.35 39.71
C HIS A 292 41.80 -28.87 41.13
N PHE A 293 42.09 -29.80 42.06
CA PHE A 293 42.54 -29.51 43.42
C PHE A 293 44.07 -29.60 43.56
N LYS A 294 44.82 -29.93 42.51
CA LYS A 294 46.30 -29.93 42.55
C LYS A 294 46.93 -28.55 42.79
N ASN A 295 46.18 -27.47 42.52
CA ASN A 295 46.58 -26.10 42.85
C ASN A 295 46.04 -25.72 44.25
N PHE A 296 46.77 -26.12 45.28
CA PHE A 296 46.47 -25.83 46.68
C PHE A 296 47.57 -25.05 47.38
N HIS A 297 47.21 -24.32 48.43
CA HIS A 297 48.15 -23.62 49.33
C HIS A 297 47.78 -23.87 50.78
N ILE A 298 48.77 -24.16 51.63
CA ILE A 298 48.59 -24.50 53.05
C ILE A 298 49.11 -23.35 53.90
N ARG A 299 48.26 -22.80 54.78
CA ARG A 299 48.62 -21.68 55.67
C ARG A 299 47.63 -21.57 56.83
N SER A 300 48.14 -21.22 58.02
CA SER A 300 47.31 -20.97 59.22
C SER A 300 46.34 -22.11 59.55
N GLY A 301 46.86 -23.34 59.58
CA GLY A 301 46.15 -24.55 59.98
C GLY A 301 45.16 -25.11 58.95
N ARG A 302 45.12 -24.59 57.71
CA ARG A 302 44.18 -24.98 56.65
C ARG A 302 44.83 -25.15 55.28
N VAL A 303 44.22 -25.99 54.46
CA VAL A 303 44.48 -26.13 53.03
C VAL A 303 43.45 -25.31 52.26
N THR A 304 43.92 -24.52 51.31
CA THR A 304 43.07 -23.74 50.40
C THR A 304 43.20 -24.29 48.99
N PHE A 305 42.12 -24.86 48.45
CA PHE A 305 42.05 -25.37 47.08
C PHE A 305 41.50 -24.29 46.15
N THR A 306 42.14 -24.07 45.00
CA THR A 306 41.80 -22.96 44.09
C THR A 306 41.34 -23.47 42.72
N VAL A 307 40.04 -23.33 42.41
CA VAL A 307 39.46 -23.71 41.11
C VAL A 307 39.17 -22.46 40.29
N ILE A 308 39.94 -22.28 39.21
CA ILE A 308 39.93 -21.09 38.34
C ILE A 308 38.51 -20.84 37.81
N GLY A 309 37.97 -19.65 38.07
CA GLY A 309 36.65 -19.23 37.59
C GLY A 309 35.46 -19.92 38.29
N GLU A 310 35.67 -20.72 39.34
CA GLU A 310 34.58 -21.35 40.10
C GLU A 310 34.60 -20.98 41.58
N PHE A 311 35.55 -21.48 42.37
CA PHE A 311 35.61 -21.28 43.82
C PHE A 311 36.99 -21.51 44.43
N GLU A 312 37.18 -20.97 45.64
CA GLU A 312 38.20 -21.38 46.62
C GLU A 312 37.51 -22.12 47.77
N LEU A 313 38.12 -23.21 48.23
CA LEU A 313 37.63 -24.06 49.32
C LEU A 313 38.71 -24.16 50.41
N ASP A 314 38.34 -23.86 51.66
CA ASP A 314 39.21 -23.97 52.83
C ASP A 314 38.84 -25.23 53.63
N LEU A 315 39.77 -26.19 53.77
CA LEU A 315 39.61 -27.43 54.56
C LEU A 315 40.68 -27.57 55.67
N THR A 316 40.36 -28.30 56.73
CA THR A 316 41.28 -28.65 57.84
C THR A 316 41.18 -30.14 58.21
N ILE A 317 42.00 -30.55 59.18
CA ILE A 317 41.99 -31.89 59.79
C ILE A 317 41.83 -31.70 61.30
N ALA A 318 41.12 -32.62 61.97
CA ALA A 318 40.95 -32.62 63.43
C ALA A 318 41.86 -33.63 64.15
N GLU A 319 42.30 -34.69 63.47
CA GLU A 319 43.10 -35.80 64.04
C GLU A 319 44.24 -36.19 63.10
N GLU A 320 45.39 -36.60 63.65
CA GLU A 320 46.58 -36.96 62.87
C GLU A 320 46.43 -38.23 62.02
N ALA A 321 45.44 -39.09 62.32
CA ALA A 321 45.22 -40.33 61.59
C ALA A 321 44.95 -40.07 60.09
N PRO A 322 45.61 -40.79 59.16
CA PRO A 322 45.43 -40.58 57.71
C PRO A 322 44.02 -40.96 57.23
N GLN A 323 43.27 -41.77 58.01
CA GLN A 323 41.87 -42.09 57.75
C GLN A 323 40.88 -41.04 58.29
N ALA A 324 41.32 -40.07 59.09
CA ALA A 324 40.42 -39.06 59.66
C ALA A 324 39.79 -38.19 58.57
N GLN A 325 38.56 -37.74 58.77
CA GLN A 325 37.86 -36.87 57.82
C GLN A 325 38.52 -35.47 57.72
N TYR A 326 38.48 -34.86 56.52
CA TYR A 326 38.66 -33.42 56.34
C TYR A 326 37.43 -32.63 56.78
N TRP A 327 37.65 -31.52 57.48
CA TRP A 327 36.60 -30.63 57.95
C TRP A 327 36.50 -29.38 57.08
N PHE A 328 35.27 -29.01 56.72
CA PHE A 328 34.96 -27.78 56.00
C PHE A 328 35.14 -26.57 56.90
N LEU A 329 35.89 -25.55 56.43
CA LEU A 329 35.88 -24.23 57.03
C LEU A 329 35.02 -23.24 56.24
N ASP A 330 35.37 -22.99 54.97
CA ASP A 330 34.81 -21.88 54.20
C ASP A 330 34.81 -22.13 52.68
N LEU A 331 33.95 -21.41 51.97
CA LEU A 331 33.78 -21.48 50.51
C LEU A 331 33.65 -20.07 49.93
N ARG A 332 34.45 -19.74 48.92
CA ARG A 332 34.49 -18.40 48.30
C ARG A 332 34.37 -18.52 46.78
N PHE A 333 33.28 -18.02 46.18
CA PHE A 333 33.09 -18.08 44.73
C PHE A 333 34.02 -17.13 43.95
N LYS A 334 34.51 -17.55 42.77
CA LYS A 334 35.50 -16.85 41.94
C LYS A 334 34.98 -16.42 40.55
N PHE A 335 33.67 -16.30 40.41
CA PHE A 335 33.03 -15.72 39.23
C PHE A 335 32.19 -14.50 39.62
N SER A 336 31.79 -13.70 38.64
CA SER A 336 30.99 -12.49 38.82
C SER A 336 29.73 -12.54 37.93
N PRO A 337 28.53 -12.20 38.43
CA PRO A 337 28.21 -11.92 39.83
C PRO A 337 28.11 -13.21 40.67
N SER A 338 28.57 -13.15 41.92
CA SER A 338 28.38 -14.20 42.92
C SER A 338 28.11 -13.60 44.30
N LEU A 339 27.67 -14.43 45.25
CA LEU A 339 27.66 -14.10 46.66
C LEU A 339 29.10 -13.91 47.19
N LYS A 340 29.44 -12.67 47.58
CA LYS A 340 30.74 -12.35 48.20
C LYS A 340 30.86 -12.88 49.64
N VAL A 341 29.74 -13.02 50.33
CA VAL A 341 29.63 -13.54 51.69
C VAL A 341 28.49 -14.55 51.71
N ILE A 342 28.73 -15.74 52.24
CA ILE A 342 27.71 -16.78 52.43
C ILE A 342 26.95 -16.48 53.74
N ASN A 343 25.62 -16.46 53.69
CA ASN A 343 24.77 -16.29 54.87
C ASN A 343 25.04 -17.43 55.87
N HIS A 344 25.08 -17.14 57.18
CA HIS A 344 25.40 -18.10 58.23
C HIS A 344 24.54 -19.39 58.17
N SER A 345 23.24 -19.26 57.85
CA SER A 345 22.35 -20.42 57.66
C SER A 345 22.73 -21.29 56.45
N LEU A 346 23.14 -20.69 55.33
CA LEU A 346 23.65 -21.39 54.17
C LEU A 346 25.03 -22.00 54.44
N ARG A 347 25.88 -21.32 55.22
CA ARG A 347 27.19 -21.85 55.65
C ARG A 347 26.99 -23.12 56.47
N TYR A 348 26.14 -23.09 57.50
CA TYR A 348 25.82 -24.26 58.33
C TYR A 348 25.26 -25.44 57.52
N PHE A 349 24.36 -25.17 56.56
CA PHE A 349 23.84 -26.21 55.66
C PHE A 349 24.92 -26.80 54.75
N LEU A 350 25.76 -25.95 54.16
CA LEU A 350 26.89 -26.38 53.32
C LEU A 350 27.92 -27.15 54.14
N GLU A 351 28.25 -26.71 55.34
CA GLU A 351 29.16 -27.37 56.27
C GLU A 351 28.68 -28.78 56.62
N SER A 352 27.43 -28.92 57.08
CA SER A 352 26.81 -30.23 57.34
C SER A 352 26.83 -31.15 56.11
N ARG A 353 26.54 -30.60 54.93
CA ARG A 353 26.50 -31.40 53.69
C ARG A 353 27.89 -31.74 53.12
N ILE A 354 28.85 -30.84 53.23
CA ILE A 354 30.23 -31.05 52.75
C ILE A 354 30.96 -32.01 53.69
N ASN A 355 30.81 -31.85 55.01
CA ASN A 355 31.40 -32.77 55.99
C ASN A 355 30.89 -34.21 55.82
N SER A 356 29.57 -34.40 55.61
CA SER A 356 29.02 -35.73 55.33
C SER A 356 29.49 -36.33 53.99
N ILE A 357 29.75 -35.51 52.96
CA ILE A 357 30.34 -35.98 51.69
C ILE A 357 31.84 -36.27 51.85
N LEU A 358 32.59 -35.48 52.62
CA LEU A 358 34.01 -35.71 52.91
C LEU A 358 34.23 -37.01 53.70
N LEU A 359 33.29 -37.37 54.57
CA LEU A 359 33.29 -38.65 55.30
C LEU A 359 33.07 -39.87 54.37
N GLN A 360 32.26 -39.74 53.32
CA GLN A 360 31.85 -40.86 52.45
C GLN A 360 32.73 -41.00 51.19
N ASP A 361 32.91 -39.91 50.44
CA ASP A 361 33.50 -39.89 49.11
C ASP A 361 34.85 -39.13 49.05
N GLY A 362 35.30 -38.58 50.18
CA GLY A 362 36.54 -37.81 50.31
C GLY A 362 36.62 -36.57 49.41
N LEU A 363 37.85 -36.15 49.09
CA LEU A 363 38.12 -34.95 48.28
C LEU A 363 37.49 -35.01 46.87
N LYS A 364 37.34 -36.21 46.29
CA LYS A 364 36.74 -36.40 44.96
C LYS A 364 35.23 -36.18 44.96
N GLY A 365 34.51 -36.70 45.96
CA GLY A 365 33.09 -36.40 46.14
C GLY A 365 32.85 -34.91 46.40
N CYS A 366 33.66 -34.32 47.27
CA CYS A 366 33.63 -32.90 47.57
C CYS A 366 33.80 -32.02 46.31
N TYR A 367 34.83 -32.31 45.49
CA TYR A 367 35.02 -31.61 44.21
C TYR A 367 33.79 -31.75 43.29
N ASN A 368 33.31 -32.98 43.07
CA ASN A 368 32.17 -33.22 42.17
C ASN A 368 30.90 -32.49 42.63
N PHE A 369 30.62 -32.49 43.95
CA PHE A 369 29.49 -31.79 44.54
C PHE A 369 29.60 -30.27 44.40
N LEU A 370 30.74 -29.69 44.77
CA LEU A 370 30.95 -28.25 44.70
C LEU A 370 30.97 -27.74 43.25
N HIS A 371 31.61 -28.47 42.34
CA HIS A 371 31.58 -28.17 40.90
C HIS A 371 30.17 -28.26 40.31
N ASP A 372 29.39 -29.30 40.66
CA ASP A 372 27.99 -29.39 40.25
C ASP A 372 27.12 -28.26 40.80
N LEU A 373 27.37 -27.86 42.06
CA LEU A 373 26.72 -26.75 42.75
C LEU A 373 27.08 -25.42 42.09
N THR A 374 28.35 -25.17 41.76
CA THR A 374 28.78 -23.92 41.10
C THR A 374 28.18 -23.81 39.70
N LEU A 375 28.23 -24.87 38.88
CA LEU A 375 27.58 -24.88 37.56
C LEU A 375 26.08 -24.61 37.65
N THR A 376 25.41 -25.19 38.65
CA THR A 376 23.96 -24.96 38.88
C THR A 376 23.70 -23.54 39.37
N TYR A 377 24.57 -22.97 40.20
CA TYR A 377 24.48 -21.58 40.66
C TYR A 377 24.75 -20.60 39.51
N LYS A 378 25.73 -20.85 38.64
CA LYS A 378 25.96 -20.08 37.40
C LYS A 378 24.72 -20.06 36.50
N ILE A 379 24.08 -21.22 36.27
CA ILE A 379 22.80 -21.31 35.54
C ILE A 379 21.69 -20.52 36.25
N GLY A 380 21.65 -20.57 37.59
CA GLY A 380 20.74 -19.77 38.42
C GLY A 380 20.91 -18.26 38.24
N GLU A 381 22.15 -17.77 38.22
CA GLU A 381 22.46 -16.36 37.95
C GLU A 381 22.11 -15.95 36.52
N PHE A 382 22.47 -16.75 35.51
CA PHE A 382 22.01 -16.54 34.12
C PHE A 382 20.48 -16.45 34.04
N ARG A 383 19.75 -17.33 34.73
CA ARG A 383 18.29 -17.29 34.82
C ARG A 383 17.77 -16.04 35.52
N ARG A 384 18.35 -15.64 36.66
CA ARG A 384 17.97 -14.43 37.41
C ARG A 384 18.14 -13.18 36.54
N GLN A 385 19.28 -13.07 35.87
CA GLN A 385 19.57 -11.99 34.92
C GLN A 385 18.62 -12.02 33.71
N ALA A 386 18.34 -13.19 33.14
CA ALA A 386 17.42 -13.33 32.01
C ALA A 386 15.98 -12.94 32.38
N ILE A 387 15.50 -13.32 33.58
CA ILE A 387 14.18 -12.91 34.10
C ILE A 387 14.16 -11.39 34.31
N HIS A 388 15.24 -10.80 34.82
CA HIS A 388 15.37 -9.35 34.95
C HIS A 388 15.31 -8.66 33.56
N LEU A 389 16.08 -9.14 32.59
CA LEU A 389 16.05 -8.63 31.20
C LEU A 389 14.64 -8.72 30.61
N ALA A 390 13.96 -9.86 30.73
CA ALA A 390 12.60 -10.07 30.21
C ALA A 390 11.54 -9.19 30.90
N ARG A 391 11.77 -8.73 32.14
CA ARG A 391 10.90 -7.77 32.85
C ARG A 391 11.15 -6.32 32.47
N TYR A 392 12.38 -5.94 32.11
CA TYR A 392 12.77 -4.54 31.90
C TYR A 392 13.14 -4.20 30.45
N ARG A 393 14.27 -4.69 29.94
CA ARG A 393 14.82 -4.25 28.64
C ARG A 393 14.29 -5.06 27.45
N TRP A 394 13.80 -6.27 27.70
CA TRP A 394 13.29 -7.23 26.71
C TRP A 394 11.80 -7.57 26.95
N VAL A 395 11.00 -6.61 27.45
CA VAL A 395 9.57 -6.81 27.74
C VAL A 395 8.85 -7.35 26.52
N HIS A 396 8.02 -8.38 26.70
CA HIS A 396 7.27 -9.09 25.65
C HIS A 396 8.11 -9.75 24.54
N SER A 397 9.42 -9.47 24.45
CA SER A 397 10.32 -9.97 23.41
C SER A 397 11.06 -11.22 23.84
N ALA A 398 11.32 -11.40 25.14
CA ALA A 398 11.95 -12.59 25.71
C ALA A 398 11.03 -13.31 26.71
N LYS A 399 11.10 -14.65 26.74
CA LYS A 399 10.46 -15.51 27.74
C LYS A 399 11.49 -16.50 28.27
N VAL A 400 11.58 -16.60 29.60
CA VAL A 400 12.50 -17.51 30.28
C VAL A 400 11.70 -18.65 30.89
N GLU A 401 12.05 -19.87 30.53
CA GLU A 401 11.43 -21.10 31.05
C GLU A 401 12.45 -21.92 31.85
N ALA A 402 12.02 -22.40 33.00
CA ALA A 402 12.79 -23.28 33.86
C ALA A 402 12.79 -24.70 33.28
N LEU A 403 13.96 -25.33 33.23
CA LEU A 403 14.10 -26.75 32.94
C LEU A 403 14.90 -27.41 34.07
N ASN A 404 14.87 -28.75 34.14
CA ASN A 404 15.67 -29.48 35.13
C ASN A 404 17.16 -29.19 34.90
N ARG A 405 17.81 -28.56 35.90
CA ARG A 405 19.21 -28.13 35.90
C ARG A 405 19.64 -27.35 34.63
N SER A 406 18.70 -26.64 34.00
CA SER A 406 18.93 -25.89 32.75
C SER A 406 17.91 -24.75 32.61
N THR A 407 18.19 -23.79 31.73
CA THR A 407 17.29 -22.64 31.48
C THR A 407 17.10 -22.45 29.99
N CYS A 408 15.85 -22.36 29.57
CA CYS A 408 15.46 -22.00 28.21
C CYS A 408 15.18 -20.50 28.12
N ILE A 409 15.77 -19.81 27.16
CA ILE A 409 15.44 -18.40 26.85
C ILE A 409 14.95 -18.34 25.40
N GLN A 410 13.64 -18.13 25.24
CA GLN A 410 13.03 -17.80 23.96
C GLN A 410 13.14 -16.30 23.71
N TYR A 411 13.47 -15.90 22.48
CA TYR A 411 13.61 -14.49 22.09
C TYR A 411 12.84 -14.16 20.80
N TRP A 412 12.63 -12.87 20.52
CA TRP A 412 11.83 -12.33 19.40
C TRP A 412 10.38 -12.84 19.35
N ILE A 413 9.72 -12.90 20.50
CA ILE A 413 8.35 -13.39 20.62
C ILE A 413 7.35 -12.44 19.95
N ASP A 414 7.50 -11.12 20.16
CA ASP A 414 6.58 -10.11 19.64
C ASP A 414 6.59 -10.01 18.09
N ARG A 415 7.70 -10.40 17.45
CA ARG A 415 7.88 -10.38 15.99
C ARG A 415 6.71 -10.99 15.22
N PHE A 416 6.14 -12.09 15.74
CA PHE A 416 5.03 -12.79 15.13
C PHE A 416 3.69 -12.58 15.84
N HIS A 417 3.61 -11.72 16.86
CA HIS A 417 2.39 -11.53 17.64
C HIS A 417 1.22 -10.96 16.81
N ARG A 418 1.53 -10.18 15.77
CA ARG A 418 0.56 -9.61 14.81
C ARG A 418 0.26 -10.52 13.61
N ALA A 419 0.88 -11.71 13.52
CA ALA A 419 0.59 -12.67 12.46
C ALA A 419 -0.77 -13.35 12.70
N PRO A 420 -1.49 -13.78 11.64
CA PRO A 420 -2.77 -14.47 11.80
C PRO A 420 -2.60 -15.80 12.54
N LYS A 421 -3.46 -16.02 13.56
CA LYS A 421 -3.43 -17.20 14.47
C LYS A 421 -3.53 -18.57 13.77
N THR A 422 -3.86 -18.60 12.49
CA THR A 422 -3.94 -19.82 11.66
C THR A 422 -2.58 -20.43 11.34
N ILE A 423 -1.48 -19.67 11.45
CA ILE A 423 -0.13 -20.14 11.10
C ILE A 423 0.72 -20.29 12.37
N LYS A 424 1.29 -21.48 12.58
CA LYS A 424 2.23 -21.73 13.69
C LYS A 424 3.55 -20.97 13.42
N ALA A 425 3.73 -19.86 14.12
CA ALA A 425 4.95 -19.05 14.02
C ALA A 425 6.21 -19.87 14.43
N PRO A 426 7.32 -19.73 13.71
CA PRO A 426 8.59 -20.34 14.10
C PRO A 426 9.10 -19.66 15.38
N LYS A 427 9.68 -20.44 16.28
CA LYS A 427 10.27 -19.93 17.52
C LYS A 427 11.79 -20.07 17.46
N SER A 428 12.49 -19.09 18.03
CA SER A 428 13.93 -19.16 18.26
C SER A 428 14.19 -19.10 19.77
N TRP A 429 15.02 -20.02 20.27
CA TRP A 429 15.33 -20.14 21.68
C TRP A 429 16.74 -20.72 21.89
N LEU A 430 17.30 -20.50 23.06
CA LEU A 430 18.55 -21.14 23.51
C LEU A 430 18.29 -21.91 24.78
N ILE A 431 18.94 -23.07 24.92
CA ILE A 431 18.94 -23.88 26.16
C ILE A 431 20.36 -23.83 26.72
N LEU A 432 20.51 -23.16 27.87
CA LEU A 432 21.72 -23.19 28.68
C LEU A 432 21.61 -24.34 29.68
N GLY A 433 22.60 -25.25 29.69
CA GLY A 433 22.64 -26.38 30.61
C GLY A 433 24.05 -26.88 30.85
N VAL A 434 24.17 -27.99 31.57
CA VAL A 434 25.45 -28.66 31.82
C VAL A 434 25.71 -29.70 30.72
N HIS A 435 26.88 -29.62 30.09
CA HIS A 435 27.39 -30.61 29.15
C HIS A 435 28.39 -31.53 29.88
N SER A 436 28.32 -32.84 29.62
CA SER A 436 29.11 -33.85 30.35
C SER A 436 30.61 -33.80 30.08
N GLY A 437 31.06 -33.14 29.01
CA GLY A 437 32.48 -33.05 28.62
C GLY A 437 33.06 -34.34 28.02
N THR A 438 32.32 -35.45 28.07
CA THR A 438 32.70 -36.76 27.53
C THR A 438 32.80 -36.73 26.01
N SER A 439 34.01 -36.89 25.46
CA SER A 439 34.21 -37.10 24.02
C SER A 439 33.48 -38.36 23.55
N LYS A 440 32.88 -38.32 22.35
CA LYS A 440 32.22 -39.46 21.72
C LYS A 440 33.15 -40.67 21.52
N ASN A 441 34.47 -40.47 21.56
CA ASN A 441 35.47 -41.50 21.32
C ASN A 441 35.86 -42.30 22.59
N GLY A 442 35.09 -42.22 23.68
CA GLY A 442 35.18 -43.12 24.83
C GLY A 442 36.44 -43.05 25.71
N ARG A 443 37.51 -42.36 25.28
CA ARG A 443 38.72 -42.16 26.09
C ARG A 443 38.45 -41.12 27.19
N PRO A 444 38.54 -41.48 28.49
CA PRO A 444 38.37 -40.52 29.58
C PRO A 444 39.59 -39.60 29.66
N ASN A 445 39.42 -38.36 29.19
CA ASN A 445 40.41 -37.31 29.46
C ASN A 445 40.33 -36.95 30.95
N LEU A 446 41.42 -37.11 31.69
CA LEU A 446 41.56 -36.70 33.11
C LEU A 446 41.26 -35.21 33.36
N LYS A 447 41.28 -34.40 32.29
CA LYS A 447 41.02 -32.96 32.25
C LYS A 447 39.61 -32.59 31.79
N ALA A 448 38.78 -33.57 31.43
CA ALA A 448 37.43 -33.36 30.89
C ALA A 448 36.38 -33.44 32.00
N THR A 449 36.04 -32.30 32.57
CA THR A 449 34.96 -32.14 33.55
C THR A 449 33.67 -31.62 32.90
N ARG A 450 32.62 -31.50 33.71
CA ARG A 450 31.34 -30.96 33.27
C ARG A 450 31.52 -29.46 33.00
N ARG A 451 30.85 -28.93 31.99
CA ARG A 451 30.97 -27.51 31.62
C ARG A 451 29.64 -26.92 31.20
N LEU A 452 29.52 -25.60 31.22
CA LEU A 452 28.35 -24.94 30.64
C LEU A 452 28.32 -25.20 29.12
N GLY A 453 27.12 -25.48 28.61
CA GLY A 453 26.86 -25.74 27.21
C GLY A 453 25.57 -25.06 26.77
N ILE A 454 25.58 -24.51 25.56
CA ILE A 454 24.43 -23.87 24.92
C ILE A 454 23.99 -24.72 23.74
N ARG A 455 22.69 -25.02 23.66
CA ARG A 455 22.04 -25.49 22.43
C ARG A 455 21.17 -24.37 21.87
N TRP A 456 21.49 -23.89 20.67
CA TRP A 456 20.75 -22.81 20.02
C TRP A 456 19.79 -23.37 18.97
N PHE A 457 18.53 -22.96 19.04
CA PHE A 457 17.48 -23.32 18.10
C PHE A 457 17.04 -22.05 17.35
N ARG A 458 17.20 -22.07 16.03
CA ARG A 458 16.73 -21.03 15.10
C ARG A 458 15.57 -21.58 14.29
N ASP A 459 14.43 -20.90 14.32
CA ASP A 459 13.22 -21.27 13.57
C ASP A 459 12.85 -22.76 13.72
N ASN A 460 12.81 -23.22 14.99
CA ASN A 460 12.60 -24.60 15.42
C ASN A 460 13.71 -25.62 15.01
N LYS A 461 14.84 -25.20 14.44
CA LYS A 461 15.97 -26.08 14.05
C LYS A 461 17.22 -25.85 14.91
N GLU A 462 17.74 -26.92 15.52
CA GLU A 462 19.00 -26.89 16.28
C GLU A 462 20.18 -26.53 15.37
N GLN A 463 21.02 -25.57 15.78
CA GLN A 463 22.24 -25.17 15.09
C GLN A 463 23.44 -25.83 15.79
N LYS A 464 24.09 -26.80 15.13
CA LYS A 464 25.20 -27.58 15.68
C LYS A 464 26.58 -27.04 15.30
N ASP A 465 26.67 -26.38 14.16
CA ASP A 465 27.95 -25.95 13.55
C ASP A 465 28.41 -24.56 14.04
N VAL A 466 27.75 -23.99 15.05
CA VAL A 466 27.97 -22.63 15.54
C VAL A 466 28.33 -22.64 17.01
N GLU A 467 29.62 -22.64 17.32
CA GLU A 467 30.09 -22.47 18.71
C GLU A 467 29.79 -21.05 19.21
N ILE A 468 29.14 -20.96 20.37
CA ILE A 468 28.85 -19.70 21.07
C ILE A 468 29.81 -19.64 22.26
N SER A 469 30.73 -18.68 22.24
CA SER A 469 31.68 -18.46 23.34
C SER A 469 30.94 -18.04 24.61
N ILE A 470 31.21 -18.75 25.71
CA ILE A 470 30.71 -18.42 27.05
C ILE A 470 31.86 -17.81 27.84
N ASP A 471 31.61 -16.69 28.51
CA ASP A 471 32.50 -16.20 29.56
C ASP A 471 32.13 -16.90 30.87
N ASP A 472 32.98 -17.83 31.31
CA ASP A 472 32.77 -18.59 32.55
C ASP A 472 33.09 -17.76 33.81
N VAL A 473 33.69 -16.57 33.67
CA VAL A 473 34.11 -15.69 34.77
C VAL A 473 33.15 -14.51 34.93
N ASN A 474 32.84 -13.77 33.86
CA ASN A 474 31.90 -12.64 33.89
C ASN A 474 30.55 -13.01 33.25
N ILE A 475 29.72 -13.65 34.07
CA ILE A 475 28.42 -14.18 33.70
C ILE A 475 27.44 -13.05 33.39
N SER A 476 27.10 -12.93 32.11
CA SER A 476 26.13 -11.94 31.62
C SER A 476 25.17 -12.51 30.58
N ALA A 477 23.90 -12.66 30.97
CA ALA A 477 22.83 -13.11 30.09
C ALA A 477 22.57 -12.14 28.92
N GLU A 478 22.83 -10.85 29.11
CA GLU A 478 22.71 -9.85 28.03
C GLU A 478 23.79 -10.04 26.95
N ALA A 479 25.06 -10.22 27.33
CA ALA A 479 26.13 -10.45 26.35
C ALA A 479 25.93 -11.77 25.57
N LEU A 480 25.47 -12.81 26.27
CA LEU A 480 25.10 -14.08 25.65
C LEU A 480 23.96 -13.89 24.64
N LEU A 481 22.88 -13.20 25.02
CA LEU A 481 21.74 -12.94 24.14
C LEU A 481 22.12 -12.04 22.95
N THR A 482 22.91 -10.98 23.15
CA THR A 482 23.35 -10.10 22.06
C THR A 482 24.29 -10.80 21.09
N ALA A 483 25.15 -11.71 21.55
CA ALA A 483 26.01 -12.54 20.69
C ALA A 483 25.23 -13.62 19.91
N VAL A 484 24.17 -14.19 20.48
CA VAL A 484 23.26 -15.09 19.74
C VAL A 484 22.45 -14.31 18.70
N VAL A 485 21.96 -13.13 19.07
CA VAL A 485 21.17 -12.26 18.20
C VAL A 485 22.01 -11.63 17.08
N SER A 486 23.26 -11.23 17.31
CA SER A 486 24.15 -10.74 16.26
C SER A 486 24.39 -11.82 15.18
N LYS A 487 24.65 -13.07 15.59
CA LYS A 487 24.74 -14.23 14.68
C LYS A 487 23.42 -14.50 13.94
N HIS A 488 22.26 -14.32 14.59
CA HIS A 488 20.96 -14.48 13.95
C HIS A 488 20.70 -13.39 12.90
N ILE A 489 20.97 -12.12 13.23
CA ILE A 489 20.83 -10.97 12.32
C ILE A 489 21.79 -11.13 11.13
N ALA A 490 23.04 -11.52 11.39
CA ALA A 490 24.02 -11.79 10.34
C ALA A 490 23.49 -12.82 9.34
N TYR A 491 22.97 -13.97 9.81
CA TYR A 491 22.37 -15.00 8.94
C TYR A 491 21.19 -14.49 8.09
N ILE A 492 20.30 -13.69 8.67
CA ILE A 492 19.16 -13.13 7.94
C ILE A 492 19.64 -12.15 6.87
N LEU A 493 20.55 -11.23 7.21
CA LEU A 493 21.07 -10.24 6.28
C LEU A 493 21.95 -10.86 5.19
N THR A 494 22.76 -11.89 5.48
CA THR A 494 23.52 -12.63 4.44
C THR A 494 22.58 -13.37 3.50
N SER A 495 21.53 -14.00 4.00
CA SER A 495 20.55 -14.71 3.17
C SER A 495 19.83 -13.75 2.22
N ILE A 496 19.39 -12.59 2.71
CA ILE A 496 18.80 -11.54 1.86
C ILE A 496 19.83 -11.01 0.85
N TYR A 497 21.09 -10.78 1.26
CA TYR A 497 22.18 -10.36 0.38
C TYR A 497 22.41 -11.36 -0.76
N HIS A 498 22.52 -12.66 -0.47
CA HIS A 498 22.74 -13.70 -1.48
C HIS A 498 21.54 -13.84 -2.43
N ASN A 499 20.32 -13.82 -1.89
CA ASN A 499 19.08 -13.91 -2.68
C ASN A 499 18.89 -12.71 -3.61
N LEU A 500 19.29 -11.50 -3.20
CA LEU A 500 19.31 -10.32 -4.08
C LEU A 500 20.47 -10.37 -5.08
N LYS A 501 21.68 -10.76 -4.67
CA LYS A 501 22.86 -10.87 -5.54
C LYS A 501 22.65 -11.84 -6.71
N ALA A 502 21.84 -12.88 -6.51
CA ALA A 502 21.44 -13.82 -7.57
C ALA A 502 20.53 -13.20 -8.66
N LYS A 503 19.91 -12.04 -8.42
CA LYS A 503 18.98 -11.39 -9.36
C LYS A 503 19.74 -10.58 -10.42
N PRO A 504 19.28 -10.54 -11.69
CA PRO A 504 20.09 -10.05 -12.81
C PRO A 504 20.60 -8.61 -12.68
N LEU A 505 19.82 -7.68 -12.10
CA LEU A 505 20.27 -6.30 -11.85
C LEU A 505 21.52 -6.20 -10.96
N TYR A 506 21.60 -7.00 -9.90
CA TYR A 506 22.72 -6.98 -8.97
C TYR A 506 23.87 -7.88 -9.45
N ALA A 507 23.55 -8.98 -10.14
CA ALA A 507 24.54 -9.87 -10.75
C ALA A 507 25.35 -9.19 -11.87
N LYS A 508 24.73 -8.26 -12.63
CA LYS A 508 25.41 -7.40 -13.62
C LYS A 508 26.08 -6.16 -13.02
N CYS A 509 25.90 -5.92 -11.72
CA CYS A 509 26.32 -4.70 -11.03
C CYS A 509 25.71 -3.39 -11.58
N ASP A 510 24.51 -3.45 -12.19
CA ASP A 510 23.75 -2.27 -12.62
C ASP A 510 23.24 -1.44 -11.42
N LEU A 511 23.06 -2.08 -10.25
CA LEU A 511 22.67 -1.47 -8.97
C LEU A 511 23.61 -1.93 -7.85
N SER A 512 23.94 -1.03 -6.92
CA SER A 512 24.84 -1.31 -5.81
C SER A 512 24.14 -2.01 -4.64
N LEU A 513 24.88 -2.90 -3.95
CA LEU A 513 24.38 -3.69 -2.83
C LEU A 513 25.53 -4.02 -1.88
N CYS A 514 25.48 -3.47 -0.65
CA CYS A 514 26.56 -3.51 0.33
C CYS A 514 26.08 -4.08 1.67
N LEU A 515 26.81 -5.05 2.20
CA LEU A 515 26.51 -5.70 3.48
C LEU A 515 27.60 -5.39 4.50
N SER A 516 27.21 -4.96 5.69
CA SER A 516 28.11 -4.78 6.82
C SER A 516 27.60 -5.58 8.02
N ILE A 517 28.48 -6.41 8.58
CA ILE A 517 28.16 -7.35 9.66
C ILE A 517 29.16 -7.14 10.79
N SER A 518 28.66 -7.23 12.02
CA SER A 518 29.39 -7.05 13.25
C SER A 518 29.04 -8.18 14.22
N ASN A 519 30.02 -9.04 14.53
CA ASN A 519 29.79 -10.22 15.36
C ASN A 519 29.52 -9.89 16.84
N SER A 520 30.05 -8.78 17.34
CA SER A 520 29.90 -8.33 18.73
C SER A 520 28.73 -7.36 18.97
N ASP A 521 28.45 -6.49 18.00
CA ASP A 521 27.43 -5.44 18.13
C ASP A 521 26.33 -5.64 17.09
N SER A 522 25.18 -6.15 17.53
CA SER A 522 24.04 -6.46 16.66
C SER A 522 23.42 -5.23 15.99
N ALA A 523 23.51 -4.03 16.60
CA ALA A 523 22.86 -2.82 16.09
C ALA A 523 23.62 -2.17 14.92
N LYS A 524 24.92 -2.44 14.78
CA LYS A 524 25.75 -1.92 13.67
C LYS A 524 25.54 -2.68 12.36
N SER A 525 25.04 -3.92 12.41
CA SER A 525 24.83 -4.76 11.22
C SER A 525 23.72 -4.19 10.33
N ASN A 526 24.06 -3.88 9.07
CA ASN A 526 23.13 -3.28 8.11
C ASN A 526 23.39 -3.74 6.67
N LEU A 527 22.32 -3.79 5.89
CA LEU A 527 22.32 -4.10 4.46
C LEU A 527 21.83 -2.88 3.68
N LYS A 528 22.70 -2.28 2.86
CA LYS A 528 22.37 -1.17 1.96
C LYS A 528 22.07 -1.71 0.57
N VAL A 529 20.89 -1.40 0.05
CA VAL A 529 20.37 -1.84 -1.25
C VAL A 529 19.98 -0.60 -2.06
N GLN A 530 20.54 -0.44 -3.25
CA GLN A 530 20.09 0.57 -4.20
C GLN A 530 18.87 0.06 -4.98
N LEU A 531 17.71 0.69 -4.80
CA LEU A 531 16.45 0.26 -5.42
C LEU A 531 16.24 0.89 -6.80
N THR A 532 16.55 2.18 -6.90
CA THR A 532 16.61 2.94 -8.16
C THR A 532 17.92 3.71 -8.18
N THR A 533 18.23 4.39 -9.29
CA THR A 533 19.40 5.27 -9.41
C THR A 533 19.54 6.27 -8.26
N GLU A 534 18.42 6.81 -7.78
CA GLU A 534 18.34 7.83 -6.71
C GLU A 534 18.05 7.24 -5.32
N ASN A 535 17.24 6.18 -5.24
CA ASN A 535 16.71 5.69 -3.96
C ASN A 535 17.56 4.55 -3.39
N TYR A 536 18.17 4.81 -2.23
CA TYR A 536 18.85 3.82 -1.40
C TYR A 536 17.96 3.40 -0.23
N LEU A 537 17.98 2.12 0.09
CA LEU A 537 17.34 1.51 1.25
C LEU A 537 18.41 0.92 2.16
N THR A 538 18.51 1.38 3.40
CA THR A 538 19.27 0.69 4.44
C THR A 538 18.31 -0.15 5.27
N ILE A 539 18.56 -1.46 5.32
CA ILE A 539 17.81 -2.43 6.11
C ILE A 539 18.61 -2.75 7.37
N LYS A 540 17.98 -2.56 8.52
CA LYS A 540 18.47 -2.98 9.84
C LYS A 540 17.44 -3.90 10.50
N ILE A 541 17.89 -4.67 11.48
CA ILE A 541 17.01 -5.46 12.35
C ILE A 541 17.21 -4.94 13.77
N GLU A 542 16.13 -4.57 14.44
CA GLU A 542 16.19 -4.17 15.83
C GLU A 542 16.53 -5.42 16.70
N PRO A 543 17.60 -5.38 17.52
CA PRO A 543 18.08 -6.60 18.18
C PRO A 543 17.16 -7.12 19.27
N ILE A 544 16.36 -6.25 19.91
CA ILE A 544 15.47 -6.64 21.01
C ILE A 544 14.18 -7.27 20.48
N SER A 545 13.51 -6.61 19.53
CA SER A 545 12.21 -7.06 18.98
C SER A 545 12.33 -8.07 17.82
N GLY A 546 13.44 -8.03 17.07
CA GLY A 546 13.61 -8.78 15.82
C GLY A 546 12.87 -8.19 14.62
N LEU A 547 12.33 -6.97 14.75
CA LEU A 547 11.63 -6.25 13.69
C LEU A 547 12.61 -5.61 12.69
N PHE A 548 12.22 -5.59 11.43
CA PHE A 548 12.95 -4.86 10.39
C PHE A 548 12.67 -3.36 10.48
N VAL A 549 13.71 -2.58 10.24
CA VAL A 549 13.71 -1.11 10.18
C VAL A 549 14.28 -0.67 8.84
N PHE A 550 13.58 0.22 8.14
CA PHE A 550 13.98 0.76 6.84
C PHE A 550 14.36 2.24 6.99
N GLU A 551 15.55 2.60 6.50
CA GLU A 551 16.04 3.98 6.43
C GLU A 551 16.30 4.38 4.96
N PRO A 552 15.92 5.60 4.52
CA PRO A 552 15.19 6.64 5.25
C PRO A 552 13.69 6.31 5.48
N PRO A 553 13.05 6.84 6.54
CA PRO A 553 11.66 6.54 6.89
C PRO A 553 10.63 7.28 6.00
N THR A 554 10.54 6.90 4.72
CA THR A 554 9.51 7.40 3.80
C THR A 554 8.19 6.64 4.01
N ARG A 555 7.02 7.27 3.76
CA ARG A 555 5.70 6.62 3.91
C ARG A 555 5.60 5.24 3.22
N LYS A 556 6.09 5.13 1.99
CA LYS A 556 6.13 3.86 1.24
C LYS A 556 7.06 2.84 1.88
N PHE A 557 8.22 3.26 2.39
CA PHE A 557 9.15 2.37 3.09
C PHE A 557 8.51 1.85 4.37
N LEU A 558 7.83 2.70 5.14
CA LEU A 558 7.08 2.31 6.34
C LEU A 558 5.93 1.32 6.03
N ASP A 559 5.22 1.51 4.91
CA ASP A 559 4.17 0.57 4.48
C ASP A 559 4.75 -0.82 4.14
N TYR A 560 5.87 -0.88 3.44
CA TYR A 560 6.54 -2.14 3.13
C TYR A 560 7.27 -2.76 4.32
N GLN A 561 7.83 -1.95 5.23
CA GLN A 561 8.39 -2.39 6.51
C GLN A 561 7.31 -3.06 7.38
N ARG A 562 6.13 -2.43 7.49
CA ARG A 562 4.97 -3.02 8.18
C ARG A 562 4.54 -4.34 7.55
N ARG A 563 4.43 -4.40 6.22
CA ARG A 563 4.08 -5.64 5.49
C ARG A 563 5.11 -6.74 5.68
N LEU A 564 6.40 -6.42 5.66
CA LEU A 564 7.47 -7.38 5.86
C LEU A 564 7.41 -7.96 7.28
N ASN A 565 7.24 -7.10 8.29
CA ASN A 565 7.11 -7.51 9.69
C ASN A 565 5.81 -8.30 10.01
N THR A 566 4.74 -8.22 9.20
CA THR A 566 3.47 -8.94 9.49
C THR A 566 3.18 -10.13 8.57
N LEU A 567 3.65 -10.11 7.31
CA LEU A 567 3.35 -11.14 6.32
C LEU A 567 4.49 -12.16 6.13
N VAL A 568 5.74 -11.78 6.42
CA VAL A 568 6.91 -12.61 6.11
C VAL A 568 7.33 -13.44 7.32
N ILE A 569 7.01 -14.73 7.27
CA ILE A 569 7.30 -15.70 8.34
C ILE A 569 8.76 -16.17 8.28
N ASP A 570 9.25 -16.50 7.08
CA ASP A 570 10.67 -16.77 6.81
C ASP A 570 11.27 -15.61 5.98
N PRO A 571 11.87 -14.62 6.65
CA PRO A 571 12.52 -13.52 5.96
C PRO A 571 13.87 -13.89 5.34
N ALA A 572 14.55 -14.97 5.77
CA ALA A 572 15.80 -15.38 5.13
C ALA A 572 15.55 -15.81 3.68
N ALA A 573 14.47 -16.58 3.44
CA ALA A 573 14.03 -16.93 2.11
C ALA A 573 13.28 -15.78 1.39
N ARG A 574 12.22 -15.21 1.99
CA ARG A 574 11.22 -14.42 1.24
C ARG A 574 11.32 -12.90 1.36
N ALA A 575 12.14 -12.34 2.25
CA ALA A 575 12.19 -10.88 2.40
C ALA A 575 12.67 -10.16 1.12
N HIS A 576 13.48 -10.83 0.29
CA HIS A 576 13.91 -10.29 -0.99
C HIS A 576 12.72 -9.94 -1.91
N GLU A 577 11.69 -10.81 -2.00
CA GLU A 577 10.47 -10.58 -2.80
C GLU A 577 9.77 -9.26 -2.42
N HIS A 578 9.73 -8.92 -1.13
CA HIS A 578 9.13 -7.67 -0.65
C HIS A 578 9.97 -6.43 -0.99
N ILE A 579 11.30 -6.56 -1.11
CA ILE A 579 12.20 -5.51 -1.57
C ILE A 579 12.01 -5.28 -3.08
N GLU A 580 11.77 -6.33 -3.86
CA GLU A 580 11.41 -6.22 -5.29
C GLU A 580 10.08 -5.49 -5.47
N LEU A 581 9.04 -5.89 -4.71
CA LEU A 581 7.74 -5.22 -4.71
C LEU A 581 7.82 -3.75 -4.27
N LEU A 582 8.69 -3.42 -3.30
CA LEU A 582 8.96 -2.04 -2.92
C LEU A 582 9.55 -1.26 -4.10
N ARG A 583 10.59 -1.79 -4.76
CA ARG A 583 11.19 -1.18 -5.96
C ARG A 583 10.14 -0.88 -7.04
N TYR A 584 9.29 -1.85 -7.40
CA TYR A 584 8.25 -1.64 -8.41
C TYR A 584 7.25 -0.54 -8.00
N SER A 585 6.90 -0.47 -6.70
CA SER A 585 5.99 0.56 -6.20
C SER A 585 6.59 1.98 -6.24
N LEU A 586 7.89 2.13 -5.99
CA LEU A 586 8.59 3.42 -6.09
C LEU A 586 8.69 3.89 -7.54
N LEU A 587 9.02 2.98 -8.46
CA LEU A 587 9.02 3.27 -9.89
C LEU A 587 7.63 3.68 -10.36
N PHE A 588 6.58 2.98 -9.92
CA PHE A 588 5.19 3.35 -10.21
C PHE A 588 4.82 4.75 -9.68
N ASP A 589 5.18 5.09 -8.44
CA ASP A 589 4.90 6.40 -7.87
C ASP A 589 5.63 7.53 -8.62
N ASN A 590 6.92 7.35 -8.92
CA ASN A 590 7.70 8.32 -9.69
C ASN A 590 7.11 8.51 -11.11
N LEU A 591 6.76 7.41 -11.78
CA LEU A 591 6.12 7.42 -13.11
C LEU A 591 4.73 8.08 -13.07
N LEU A 592 3.96 7.93 -11.98
CA LEU A 592 2.69 8.63 -11.81
C LEU A 592 2.89 10.14 -11.60
N GLY A 593 3.79 10.54 -10.70
CA GLY A 593 4.03 11.94 -10.37
C GLY A 593 4.55 12.75 -11.55
N HIS A 594 5.60 12.25 -12.22
CA HIS A 594 6.18 12.90 -13.41
C HIS A 594 5.35 12.64 -14.68
N GLY A 595 4.57 11.55 -14.73
CA GLY A 595 3.69 11.24 -15.85
C GLY A 595 2.46 12.15 -15.90
N TRP A 596 1.73 12.27 -14.79
CA TRP A 596 0.48 13.05 -14.73
C TRP A 596 0.70 14.51 -15.18
N THR A 597 1.75 15.12 -14.63
CA THR A 597 2.18 16.50 -14.93
C THR A 597 2.64 16.70 -16.37
N THR A 598 3.11 15.66 -17.07
CA THR A 598 3.53 15.71 -18.48
C THR A 598 2.45 15.19 -19.46
N GLY A 599 1.22 14.99 -18.97
CA GLY A 599 0.04 14.62 -19.77
C GLY A 599 -0.19 13.12 -19.92
N TRP A 600 0.60 12.27 -19.25
CA TRP A 600 0.39 10.82 -19.21
C TRP A 600 -0.64 10.45 -18.14
N LYS A 601 -1.74 9.84 -18.56
CA LYS A 601 -2.74 9.23 -17.69
C LYS A 601 -2.44 7.74 -17.58
N ASN A 602 -2.31 7.25 -16.35
CA ASN A 602 -2.27 5.81 -16.10
C ASN A 602 -3.68 5.23 -16.31
N ILE A 603 -3.77 4.10 -17.00
CA ILE A 603 -5.02 3.36 -17.22
C ILE A 603 -4.83 1.95 -16.66
N ARG A 604 -5.86 1.37 -16.06
CA ARG A 604 -5.89 -0.08 -15.79
C ARG A 604 -5.87 -0.84 -17.13
N ASN A 605 -5.43 -2.09 -17.15
CA ASN A 605 -5.31 -2.92 -18.36
C ASN A 605 -6.50 -2.68 -19.34
N PRO A 606 -6.27 -2.26 -20.60
CA PRO A 606 -7.33 -1.90 -21.56
C PRO A 606 -8.09 -3.11 -22.14
N GLY A 607 -8.36 -4.13 -21.31
CA GLY A 607 -9.09 -5.34 -21.69
C GLY A 607 -8.26 -6.45 -22.32
N VAL A 608 -6.93 -6.33 -22.38
CA VAL A 608 -6.06 -7.34 -22.99
C VAL A 608 -6.06 -8.62 -22.15
N ASN A 609 -6.22 -9.77 -22.82
CA ASN A 609 -6.28 -11.09 -22.19
C ASN A 609 -4.94 -11.47 -21.51
N ILE A 610 -4.99 -12.26 -20.44
CA ILE A 610 -3.83 -12.72 -19.67
C ILE A 610 -2.87 -13.55 -20.55
N LEU A 611 -3.39 -14.34 -21.49
CA LEU A 611 -2.57 -15.13 -22.42
C LEU A 611 -1.78 -14.23 -23.40
N GLU A 612 -2.43 -13.22 -23.97
CA GLU A 612 -1.79 -12.17 -24.79
C GLU A 612 -0.74 -11.39 -23.99
N MET A 613 -1.05 -11.01 -22.75
CA MET A 613 -0.07 -10.36 -21.86
C MET A 613 1.15 -11.24 -21.57
N LYS A 614 0.99 -12.54 -21.34
CA LYS A 614 2.12 -13.48 -21.15
C LYS A 614 2.95 -13.67 -22.42
N ARG A 615 2.32 -13.69 -23.60
CA ARG A 615 2.99 -13.79 -24.90
C ARG A 615 3.89 -12.59 -25.18
N VAL A 616 3.44 -11.38 -24.85
CA VAL A 616 4.19 -10.14 -25.10
C VAL A 616 5.18 -9.83 -23.97
N PHE A 617 4.74 -9.93 -22.72
CA PHE A 617 5.51 -9.54 -21.53
C PHE A 617 5.99 -10.77 -20.74
N THR A 618 6.91 -11.54 -21.36
CA THR A 618 7.62 -12.64 -20.70
C THR A 618 8.36 -12.14 -19.45
N ASP A 619 8.17 -12.85 -18.33
CA ASP A 619 8.81 -12.60 -17.02
C ASP A 619 8.63 -11.17 -16.47
N ALA A 620 7.51 -10.50 -16.79
CA ALA A 620 7.14 -9.23 -16.20
C ALA A 620 6.42 -9.43 -14.85
N ALA A 621 6.96 -8.84 -13.77
CA ALA A 621 6.35 -8.86 -12.45
C ALA A 621 5.17 -7.88 -12.35
N GLN A 622 5.27 -6.73 -13.03
CA GLN A 622 4.20 -5.75 -13.14
C GLN A 622 4.25 -5.07 -14.52
N VAL A 623 3.08 -4.87 -15.14
CA VAL A 623 2.94 -4.11 -16.39
C VAL A 623 2.08 -2.88 -16.13
N LEU A 624 2.62 -1.70 -16.41
CA LEU A 624 1.90 -0.43 -16.34
C LEU A 624 1.45 0.01 -17.73
N TRP A 625 0.27 0.61 -17.82
CA TRP A 625 -0.29 1.15 -19.05
C TRP A 625 -0.49 2.66 -18.89
N PHE A 626 0.09 3.44 -19.78
CA PHE A 626 -0.02 4.89 -19.84
C PHE A 626 -0.54 5.33 -21.20
N ARG A 627 -1.48 6.29 -21.22
CA ARG A 627 -1.99 6.94 -22.42
C ARG A 627 -1.83 8.44 -22.26
N ARG A 628 -1.35 9.12 -23.29
CA ARG A 628 -1.23 10.58 -23.29
C ARG A 628 -2.53 11.23 -23.74
N SER A 629 -2.89 12.37 -23.14
CA SER A 629 -3.92 13.24 -23.72
C SER A 629 -3.51 13.66 -25.13
N GLY A 630 -4.42 13.54 -26.09
CA GLY A 630 -4.17 13.89 -27.49
C GLY A 630 -3.72 12.73 -28.38
N TRP A 631 -3.53 11.52 -27.84
CA TRP A 631 -3.30 10.30 -28.62
C TRP A 631 -4.61 9.54 -28.95
N PRO A 632 -4.65 8.82 -30.08
CA PRO A 632 -5.74 7.93 -30.46
C PRO A 632 -5.93 6.82 -29.43
N GLU A 633 -7.14 6.27 -29.37
CA GLU A 633 -7.55 5.35 -28.30
C GLU A 633 -6.76 4.04 -28.30
N ASN A 634 -6.27 3.63 -29.47
CA ASN A 634 -5.66 2.34 -29.71
C ASN A 634 -4.18 2.26 -29.33
N TRP A 635 -3.54 3.38 -28.96
CA TRP A 635 -2.10 3.46 -28.70
C TRP A 635 -1.77 3.71 -27.22
N TYR A 636 -0.95 2.83 -26.65
CA TYR A 636 -0.55 2.86 -25.24
C TYR A 636 0.98 2.76 -25.09
N LEU A 637 1.52 3.48 -24.11
CA LEU A 637 2.86 3.24 -23.60
C LEU A 637 2.77 2.20 -22.49
N THR A 638 3.46 1.08 -22.67
CA THR A 638 3.57 0.01 -21.68
C THR A 638 4.96 -0.01 -21.06
N ILE A 639 5.00 -0.16 -19.74
CA ILE A 639 6.23 -0.30 -18.97
C ILE A 639 6.13 -1.60 -18.18
N SER A 640 6.87 -2.60 -18.63
CA SER A 640 6.98 -3.89 -17.94
C SER A 640 8.21 -3.91 -17.06
N MET A 641 8.01 -4.11 -15.75
CA MET A 641 9.09 -4.15 -14.77
C MET A 641 9.42 -5.58 -14.38
N ASN A 642 10.71 -5.88 -14.25
CA ASN A 642 11.19 -7.10 -13.63
C ASN A 642 12.57 -6.87 -12.96
N MET A 643 13.16 -7.95 -12.45
CA MET A 643 14.50 -7.93 -11.83
C MET A 643 15.66 -7.92 -12.82
N ALA A 644 15.39 -7.78 -14.12
CA ALA A 644 16.36 -7.52 -15.17
C ALA A 644 16.29 -6.08 -15.72
N GLY A 645 15.33 -5.26 -15.27
CA GLY A 645 15.20 -3.85 -15.65
C GLY A 645 13.77 -3.41 -15.96
N GLU A 646 13.66 -2.26 -16.61
CA GLU A 646 12.40 -1.72 -17.13
C GLU A 646 12.36 -1.83 -18.65
N ASN A 647 11.38 -2.56 -19.18
CA ASN A 647 11.15 -2.71 -20.61
C ASN A 647 10.01 -1.78 -21.04
N TRP A 648 10.40 -0.68 -21.70
CA TRP A 648 9.51 0.34 -22.25
C TRP A 648 9.11 -0.01 -23.70
N ARG A 649 7.81 -0.15 -23.97
CA ARG A 649 7.28 -0.53 -25.29
C ARG A 649 6.01 0.25 -25.63
N LEU A 650 5.90 0.73 -26.87
CA LEU A 650 4.65 1.25 -27.41
C LEU A 650 3.85 0.06 -27.99
N VAL A 651 2.56 0.02 -27.67
CA VAL A 651 1.66 -1.08 -27.98
C VAL A 651 0.40 -0.53 -28.65
N GLN A 652 0.03 -1.11 -29.80
CA GLN A 652 -1.23 -0.83 -30.48
C GLN A 652 -2.21 -1.97 -30.22
N THR A 653 -3.33 -1.68 -29.55
CA THR A 653 -4.39 -2.67 -29.30
C THR A 653 -5.46 -2.59 -30.38
N THR A 654 -5.93 -3.73 -30.85
CA THR A 654 -7.06 -3.83 -31.78
C THR A 654 -8.09 -4.80 -31.23
N MET A 655 -9.37 -4.43 -31.31
CA MET A 655 -10.47 -5.34 -30.98
C MET A 655 -10.72 -6.27 -32.17
N THR A 656 -10.45 -7.56 -32.00
CA THR A 656 -10.79 -8.60 -32.98
C THR A 656 -12.12 -9.24 -32.56
N ILE A 657 -13.09 -9.29 -33.48
CA ILE A 657 -14.40 -9.89 -33.23
C ILE A 657 -14.39 -11.28 -33.88
N ASP A 658 -14.12 -12.30 -33.08
CA ASP A 658 -14.22 -13.69 -33.52
C ASP A 658 -15.70 -14.13 -33.50
N PRO A 659 -16.15 -14.97 -34.47
CA PRO A 659 -17.56 -15.36 -34.58
C PRO A 659 -18.08 -16.18 -33.38
N THR A 660 -17.18 -16.68 -32.53
CA THR A 660 -17.50 -17.45 -31.32
C THR A 660 -17.66 -16.58 -30.06
N ASN A 661 -17.34 -15.29 -30.10
CA ASN A 661 -17.29 -14.47 -28.89
C ASN A 661 -17.77 -13.01 -29.14
N PRO A 662 -19.07 -12.71 -28.96
CA PRO A 662 -19.70 -11.47 -29.44
C PRO A 662 -19.23 -10.19 -28.73
N ASN A 663 -18.51 -10.30 -27.61
CA ASN A 663 -17.95 -9.15 -26.89
C ASN A 663 -16.61 -8.65 -27.47
N GLY A 664 -16.00 -9.38 -28.41
CA GLY A 664 -14.69 -9.07 -28.99
C GLY A 664 -13.52 -9.33 -28.02
N MET A 665 -12.34 -9.60 -28.58
CA MET A 665 -11.09 -9.77 -27.81
C MET A 665 -10.12 -8.63 -28.14
N MET A 666 -9.54 -8.01 -27.11
CA MET A 666 -8.49 -7.00 -27.29
C MET A 666 -7.13 -7.69 -27.45
N ILE A 667 -6.59 -7.63 -28.66
CA ILE A 667 -5.31 -8.23 -29.06
C ILE A 667 -4.24 -7.14 -29.23
N ILE A 668 -2.98 -7.47 -28.93
CA ILE A 668 -1.83 -6.62 -29.22
C ILE A 668 -1.41 -6.80 -30.68
N SER A 669 -1.84 -5.87 -31.53
CA SER A 669 -1.55 -5.89 -32.98
C SER A 669 -0.10 -5.58 -33.31
N THR A 670 0.51 -4.62 -32.60
CA THR A 670 1.88 -4.16 -32.87
C THR A 670 2.60 -3.81 -31.57
N GLN A 671 3.93 -4.03 -31.57
CA GLN A 671 4.80 -3.66 -30.46
C GLN A 671 6.08 -2.99 -30.99
N ILE A 672 6.44 -1.84 -30.41
CA ILE A 672 7.66 -1.09 -30.75
C ILE A 672 8.46 -0.90 -29.46
N LYS A 673 9.66 -1.50 -29.38
CA LYS A 673 10.55 -1.35 -28.23
C LYS A 673 11.23 0.02 -28.26
N MET A 674 11.20 0.74 -27.13
CA MET A 674 11.94 1.99 -26.97
C MET A 674 13.45 1.70 -26.83
N PRO A 675 14.34 2.39 -27.56
CA PRO A 675 15.80 2.19 -27.50
C PRO A 675 16.43 2.96 -26.32
N ILE A 676 15.98 2.66 -25.10
CA ILE A 676 16.57 3.20 -23.87
C ILE A 676 17.83 2.37 -23.54
N LYS A 677 18.98 3.04 -23.39
CA LYS A 677 20.27 2.37 -23.12
C LYS A 677 20.49 2.01 -21.65
N VAL A 678 19.80 2.68 -20.73
CA VAL A 678 19.95 2.50 -19.27
C VAL A 678 18.88 1.54 -18.77
N VAL A 679 19.26 0.59 -17.91
CA VAL A 679 18.41 -0.50 -17.42
C VAL A 679 17.28 -0.01 -16.50
N SER A 680 17.52 1.07 -15.76
CA SER A 680 16.54 1.82 -14.95
C SER A 680 16.80 3.33 -15.14
N PRO A 681 16.08 4.03 -16.04
CA PRO A 681 16.30 5.45 -16.30
C PRO A 681 15.81 6.34 -15.16
N VAL A 682 16.47 7.48 -14.95
CA VAL A 682 15.98 8.52 -14.02
C VAL A 682 14.70 9.14 -14.59
N THR A 683 13.58 9.00 -13.89
CA THR A 683 12.23 9.34 -14.37
C THR A 683 11.88 10.83 -14.22
N ASN A 684 12.82 11.72 -14.55
CA ASN A 684 12.64 13.17 -14.45
C ASN A 684 11.62 13.75 -15.44
N TYR A 685 11.09 14.95 -15.15
CA TYR A 685 10.19 15.68 -16.06
C TYR A 685 10.74 15.81 -17.48
N SER A 686 12.03 16.17 -17.63
CA SER A 686 12.72 16.24 -18.92
C SER A 686 12.73 14.89 -19.65
N PHE A 687 12.92 13.78 -18.92
CA PHE A 687 12.88 12.43 -19.48
C PHE A 687 11.46 12.06 -19.94
N MET A 688 10.41 12.35 -19.14
CA MET A 688 9.02 12.06 -19.51
C MET A 688 8.53 12.92 -20.70
N ILE A 689 8.94 14.19 -20.78
CA ILE A 689 8.69 15.06 -21.94
C ILE A 689 9.42 14.51 -23.18
N THR A 690 10.72 14.21 -23.07
CA THR A 690 11.52 13.65 -24.18
C THR A 690 10.94 12.32 -24.66
N SER A 691 10.53 11.45 -23.74
CA SER A 691 9.85 10.18 -24.03
C SER A 691 8.51 10.40 -24.75
N SER A 692 7.73 11.42 -24.39
CA SER A 692 6.48 11.77 -25.08
C SER A 692 6.68 12.27 -26.51
N ILE A 693 7.72 13.09 -26.74
CA ILE A 693 8.07 13.59 -28.08
C ILE A 693 8.62 12.44 -28.94
N PHE A 694 9.49 11.61 -28.37
CA PHE A 694 10.10 10.49 -29.07
C PHE A 694 9.11 9.37 -29.40
N SER A 695 8.16 9.09 -28.51
CA SER A 695 7.08 8.13 -28.80
C SER A 695 6.09 8.63 -29.84
N ALA A 696 5.70 9.92 -29.79
CA ALA A 696 4.91 10.52 -30.87
C ALA A 696 5.64 10.45 -32.22
N ALA A 697 6.97 10.67 -32.22
CA ALA A 697 7.80 10.47 -33.40
C ALA A 697 7.76 9.03 -33.90
N LEU A 698 8.00 8.03 -33.03
CA LEU A 698 7.93 6.60 -33.40
C LEU A 698 6.56 6.19 -33.95
N ILE A 699 5.45 6.63 -33.36
CA ILE A 699 4.10 6.35 -33.85
C ILE A 699 3.88 6.99 -35.23
N SER A 700 4.28 8.25 -35.41
CA SER A 700 4.16 8.93 -36.71
C SER A 700 5.04 8.26 -37.79
N PHE A 701 6.26 7.84 -37.46
CA PHE A 701 7.09 7.07 -38.38
C PHE A 701 6.47 5.71 -38.71
N TYR A 702 5.92 5.00 -37.72
CA TYR A 702 5.28 3.70 -37.93
C TYR A 702 4.08 3.79 -38.88
N GLU A 703 3.14 4.71 -38.67
CA GLU A 703 1.95 4.83 -39.54
C GLU A 703 2.31 5.35 -40.95
N ASN A 704 3.33 6.20 -41.09
CA ASN A 704 3.88 6.59 -42.41
C ASN A 704 4.54 5.38 -43.11
N LEU A 705 5.34 4.58 -42.41
CA LEU A 705 5.95 3.36 -42.99
C LEU A 705 4.90 2.31 -43.37
N LYS A 706 3.89 2.11 -42.52
CA LYS A 706 2.76 1.20 -42.79
C LYS A 706 1.95 1.63 -44.00
N THR A 707 1.75 2.94 -44.21
CA THR A 707 1.06 3.45 -45.39
C THR A 707 1.91 3.32 -46.66
N LEU A 708 3.22 3.61 -46.61
CA LEU A 708 4.15 3.31 -47.73
C LEU A 708 4.14 1.81 -48.08
N TRP A 709 4.18 0.93 -47.08
CA TRP A 709 4.05 -0.54 -47.26
C TRP A 709 2.73 -0.93 -47.92
N SER A 710 1.60 -0.38 -47.46
CA SER A 710 0.29 -0.67 -48.04
C SER A 710 0.17 -0.24 -49.51
N GLN A 711 0.90 0.80 -49.89
CA GLN A 711 0.99 1.33 -51.26
C GLN A 711 2.12 0.68 -52.08
N ARG A 712 2.89 -0.26 -51.50
CA ARG A 712 4.04 -0.94 -52.11
C ARG A 712 5.17 -0.02 -52.60
N ILE A 713 5.34 1.14 -51.97
CA ILE A 713 6.37 2.14 -52.32
C ILE A 713 7.72 1.74 -51.71
N VAL A 714 8.80 1.86 -52.48
CA VAL A 714 10.16 1.56 -52.00
C VAL A 714 10.68 2.72 -51.16
N TYR A 715 11.05 2.43 -49.91
CA TYR A 715 11.64 3.39 -48.98
C TYR A 715 12.96 2.89 -48.39
N THR A 716 13.82 3.83 -47.98
CA THR A 716 15.05 3.55 -47.24
C THR A 716 15.09 4.35 -45.95
N LEU A 717 15.65 3.77 -44.88
CA LEU A 717 15.83 4.40 -43.58
C LEU A 717 17.31 4.74 -43.39
N THR A 718 17.64 6.03 -43.34
CA THR A 718 19.03 6.48 -43.11
C THR A 718 19.15 7.05 -41.70
N PRO A 719 20.15 6.64 -40.88
CA PRO A 719 20.36 7.22 -39.56
C PRO A 719 20.72 8.71 -39.66
N SER A 720 20.14 9.55 -38.80
CA SER A 720 20.49 10.97 -38.75
C SER A 720 21.93 11.17 -38.24
N ILE A 721 22.72 11.90 -39.03
CA ILE A 721 24.13 12.21 -38.76
C ILE A 721 24.25 13.41 -37.80
N LYS A 722 23.21 14.23 -37.63
CA LYS A 722 23.24 15.41 -36.74
C LYS A 722 22.96 15.03 -35.29
N SER A 723 23.80 15.52 -34.37
CA SER A 723 23.72 15.32 -32.92
C SER A 723 22.63 16.19 -32.26
N GLY A 724 21.37 15.93 -32.59
CA GLY A 724 20.24 16.35 -31.76
C GLY A 724 20.03 15.39 -30.57
N PRO A 725 19.25 15.77 -29.55
CA PRO A 725 18.94 14.90 -28.41
C PRO A 725 18.14 13.64 -28.80
N LEU A 726 17.51 13.63 -29.99
CA LEU A 726 16.77 12.50 -30.54
C LEU A 726 17.44 12.01 -31.84
N LYS A 727 18.04 10.82 -31.80
CA LYS A 727 18.59 10.13 -32.99
C LYS A 727 17.49 9.38 -33.73
N LEU A 728 16.63 10.11 -34.43
CA LEU A 728 15.59 9.55 -35.30
C LEU A 728 16.12 9.37 -36.74
N PRO A 729 15.78 8.28 -37.44
CA PRO A 729 16.14 8.12 -38.84
C PRO A 729 15.33 9.06 -39.76
N HIS A 730 15.86 9.29 -40.95
CA HIS A 730 15.11 9.92 -42.04
C HIS A 730 14.53 8.84 -42.96
N ILE A 731 13.28 9.01 -43.39
CA ILE A 731 12.69 8.18 -44.44
C ILE A 731 13.01 8.85 -45.78
N TYR A 732 13.59 8.09 -46.71
CA TYR A 732 13.69 8.48 -48.11
C TYR A 732 12.81 7.57 -48.97
N PHE A 733 12.04 8.15 -49.89
CA PHE A 733 11.22 7.42 -50.88
C PHE A 733 11.20 8.19 -52.20
N LYS A 734 10.81 7.52 -53.29
CA LYS A 734 10.76 8.13 -54.62
C LYS A 734 9.52 9.02 -54.80
N SER A 735 9.66 10.06 -55.61
CA SER A 735 8.56 10.96 -55.99
C SER A 735 7.70 10.37 -57.11
N SER A 736 8.31 9.63 -58.04
CA SER A 736 7.69 8.98 -59.19
C SER A 736 6.67 7.90 -58.81
N GLU A 737 6.83 7.30 -57.63
CA GLU A 737 5.95 6.25 -57.09
C GLU A 737 4.73 6.82 -56.32
N ILE A 738 4.71 8.14 -56.05
CA ILE A 738 3.67 8.81 -55.23
C ILE A 738 2.84 9.83 -56.02
N LEU A 739 3.46 10.49 -57.01
CA LEU A 739 2.79 11.49 -57.84
C LEU A 739 1.92 10.87 -58.93
N THR A 740 0.72 11.42 -59.12
CA THR A 740 -0.21 11.02 -60.19
C THR A 740 0.39 11.21 -61.60
N SER A 741 1.28 12.20 -61.74
CA SER A 741 2.06 12.54 -62.95
C SER A 741 3.33 11.71 -63.15
N ARG A 742 3.70 10.86 -62.19
CA ARG A 742 5.01 10.19 -62.11
C ARG A 742 6.21 11.16 -62.18
N ASN A 743 6.06 12.38 -61.66
CA ASN A 743 7.09 13.44 -61.67
C ASN A 743 7.44 13.95 -63.09
N VAL A 744 6.53 13.86 -64.08
CA VAL A 744 6.75 14.37 -65.44
C VAL A 744 5.83 15.57 -65.73
N SER A 745 6.39 16.69 -66.18
CA SER A 745 5.58 17.88 -66.53
C SER A 745 4.83 17.71 -67.86
N SER A 746 3.57 18.10 -67.86
CA SER A 746 2.65 18.08 -69.00
C SER A 746 3.07 19.01 -70.15
N SER A 747 3.74 20.14 -69.86
CA SER A 747 4.20 21.08 -70.89
C SER A 747 5.53 20.70 -71.55
N THR A 748 6.34 19.82 -70.94
CA THR A 748 7.74 19.63 -71.35
C THR A 748 8.21 18.17 -71.46
N GLY A 749 7.46 17.21 -70.93
CA GLY A 749 7.82 15.77 -70.99
C GLY A 749 9.04 15.37 -70.14
N ASN A 750 9.67 16.32 -69.44
CA ASN A 750 10.86 16.10 -68.62
C ASN A 750 10.51 16.08 -67.11
N PRO A 751 11.36 15.43 -66.28
CA PRO A 751 11.13 15.40 -64.85
C PRO A 751 11.47 16.74 -64.19
N TRP A 752 10.53 17.28 -63.42
CA TRP A 752 10.65 18.62 -62.83
C TRP A 752 11.38 18.63 -61.48
N ALA A 753 11.32 17.53 -60.72
CA ALA A 753 12.04 17.35 -59.46
C ALA A 753 13.00 16.14 -59.48
N LYS A 754 13.96 16.13 -58.55
CA LYS A 754 14.79 14.96 -58.27
C LYS A 754 13.96 13.89 -57.57
N ASP A 755 14.15 12.64 -57.98
CA ASP A 755 13.32 11.51 -57.54
C ASP A 755 13.62 10.96 -56.13
N ALA A 756 13.89 11.85 -55.17
CA ALA A 756 14.15 11.50 -53.79
C ALA A 756 13.53 12.54 -52.84
N ILE A 757 12.51 12.11 -52.12
CA ILE A 757 11.82 12.88 -51.08
C ILE A 757 12.39 12.46 -49.72
N ARG A 758 12.77 13.42 -48.88
CA ARG A 758 13.24 13.16 -47.52
C ARG A 758 12.20 13.60 -46.50
N LEU A 759 11.70 12.68 -45.69
CA LEU A 759 10.75 12.95 -44.62
C LEU A 759 11.45 12.88 -43.24
N SER A 760 11.29 13.93 -42.44
CA SER A 760 11.88 14.07 -41.10
C SER A 760 10.87 14.54 -40.05
N TYR A 761 10.97 14.02 -38.82
CA TYR A 761 10.18 14.50 -37.69
C TYR A 761 10.86 15.71 -37.05
N HIS A 762 10.10 16.80 -36.82
CA HIS A 762 10.63 18.05 -36.25
C HIS A 762 10.02 18.44 -34.90
N GLY A 763 8.88 17.89 -34.51
CA GLY A 763 8.30 18.16 -33.19
C GLY A 763 6.80 17.90 -33.11
N LEU A 764 6.22 18.36 -32.00
CA LEU A 764 4.81 18.22 -31.68
C LEU A 764 4.22 19.61 -31.42
N GLU A 765 3.13 19.95 -32.09
CA GLU A 765 2.30 21.12 -31.76
C GLU A 765 1.04 20.63 -31.04
N SER A 766 0.93 20.95 -29.75
CA SER A 766 -0.33 20.75 -29.01
C SER A 766 -1.28 21.88 -29.38
N ALA A 767 -2.51 21.55 -29.77
CA ALA A 767 -3.51 22.56 -30.10
C ALA A 767 -3.87 23.36 -28.84
N GLN A 768 -3.67 24.69 -28.89
CA GLN A 768 -4.17 25.57 -27.83
C GLN A 768 -5.71 25.48 -27.76
N PRO A 769 -6.30 25.44 -26.56
CA PRO A 769 -7.75 25.49 -26.42
C PRO A 769 -8.24 26.89 -26.85
N VAL A 770 -8.85 26.96 -28.04
CA VAL A 770 -9.50 28.19 -28.50
C VAL A 770 -10.77 28.40 -27.68
N SER A 771 -10.67 29.21 -26.62
CA SER A 771 -11.82 29.69 -25.87
C SER A 771 -12.69 30.56 -26.78
N LYS A 772 -13.76 29.99 -27.34
CA LYS A 772 -14.83 30.78 -27.97
C LYS A 772 -15.50 31.62 -26.88
N VAL A 773 -15.15 32.90 -26.83
CA VAL A 773 -15.93 33.91 -26.10
C VAL A 773 -17.26 34.05 -26.85
N ILE A 774 -18.31 33.42 -26.31
CA ILE A 774 -19.69 33.62 -26.77
C ILE A 774 -20.28 34.73 -25.91
N GLY A 775 -20.83 35.76 -26.56
CA GLY A 775 -21.44 36.90 -25.90
C GLY A 775 -22.67 36.53 -25.07
N ASN A 776 -22.93 37.33 -24.04
CA ASN A 776 -23.95 37.10 -23.03
C ASN A 776 -25.38 36.99 -23.61
N THR A 777 -26.12 35.96 -23.22
CA THR A 777 -27.58 36.07 -22.99
C THR A 777 -28.08 35.03 -22.00
N THR A 778 -28.61 35.55 -20.87
CA THR A 778 -29.63 34.97 -19.97
C THR A 778 -29.73 33.45 -19.79
N GLU A 779 -29.30 33.04 -18.60
CA GLU A 779 -29.82 31.95 -17.75
C GLU A 779 -31.05 31.17 -18.25
N ASN A 780 -30.89 29.86 -18.42
CA ASN A 780 -31.85 28.90 -17.85
C ASN A 780 -31.19 27.54 -17.58
N SER A 781 -31.55 26.92 -16.47
CA SER A 781 -30.79 25.85 -15.84
C SER A 781 -31.23 24.44 -16.25
N THR A 782 -30.44 23.79 -17.11
CA THR A 782 -30.44 22.32 -17.23
C THR A 782 -29.01 21.78 -17.25
N LYS A 783 -28.78 20.65 -16.58
CA LYS A 783 -27.45 20.04 -16.38
C LYS A 783 -26.95 19.37 -17.67
N ASN A 784 -26.45 20.16 -18.61
CA ASN A 784 -25.73 19.63 -19.77
C ASN A 784 -24.32 19.19 -19.38
N SER A 785 -23.94 18.00 -19.84
CA SER A 785 -22.61 17.42 -19.67
C SER A 785 -21.55 18.32 -20.32
N GLN A 786 -20.52 18.67 -19.55
CA GLN A 786 -19.32 19.29 -20.08
C GLN A 786 -18.59 18.28 -20.99
N HIS A 787 -18.86 18.32 -22.29
CA HIS A 787 -18.04 17.67 -23.30
C HIS A 787 -16.68 18.36 -23.33
N VAL A 788 -15.72 17.84 -22.55
CA VAL A 788 -14.31 18.20 -22.65
C VAL A 788 -13.82 17.78 -24.03
N VAL A 789 -13.68 18.74 -24.94
CA VAL A 789 -13.08 18.52 -26.26
C VAL A 789 -11.62 18.12 -26.04
N ILE A 790 -11.32 16.84 -26.25
CA ILE A 790 -9.95 16.32 -26.17
C ILE A 790 -9.17 16.90 -27.36
N SER A 791 -8.28 17.85 -27.10
CA SER A 791 -7.33 18.33 -28.10
C SER A 791 -6.44 17.17 -28.54
N LYS A 792 -6.49 16.83 -29.84
CA LYS A 792 -5.57 15.88 -30.47
C LYS A 792 -4.22 16.56 -30.66
N ASP A 793 -3.13 15.88 -30.30
CA ASP A 793 -1.77 16.39 -30.53
C ASP A 793 -1.43 16.30 -32.03
N THR A 794 -0.80 17.33 -32.59
CA THR A 794 -0.37 17.34 -34.00
C THR A 794 1.13 17.10 -34.15
N ALA A 795 1.51 16.06 -34.88
CA ALA A 795 2.88 15.77 -35.26
C ALA A 795 3.30 16.67 -36.43
N VAL A 796 4.47 17.31 -36.28
CA VAL A 796 5.06 18.17 -37.30
C VAL A 796 6.16 17.39 -38.03
N MET A 797 5.87 16.99 -39.26
CA MET A 797 6.83 16.40 -40.19
C MET A 797 7.28 17.44 -41.21
N VAL A 798 8.55 17.38 -41.62
CA VAL A 798 9.07 18.18 -42.73
C VAL A 798 9.44 17.25 -43.87
N ALA A 799 8.90 17.52 -45.06
CA ALA A 799 9.28 16.84 -46.29
C ALA A 799 10.16 17.78 -47.14
N GLU A 800 11.39 17.37 -47.44
CA GLU A 800 12.33 18.10 -48.30
C GLU A 800 12.39 17.47 -49.70
N ILE A 801 12.25 18.30 -50.75
CA ILE A 801 12.29 17.90 -52.16
C ILE A 801 13.14 18.90 -52.94
N ARG A 802 13.86 18.45 -53.98
CA ARG A 802 14.79 19.27 -54.77
C ARG A 802 14.32 19.38 -56.21
N ILE A 803 14.15 20.60 -56.73
CA ILE A 803 13.85 20.86 -58.14
C ILE A 803 15.07 20.48 -59.00
N MET A 804 14.84 20.07 -60.24
CA MET A 804 15.88 20.02 -61.28
C MET A 804 16.34 21.43 -61.66
N LYS A 805 17.57 21.57 -62.16
CA LYS A 805 18.09 22.86 -62.67
C LYS A 805 17.75 23.00 -64.16
N PRO A 806 17.48 24.21 -64.69
CA PRO A 806 17.58 25.52 -64.03
C PRO A 806 16.41 25.83 -63.08
N ILE A 807 16.68 26.61 -62.03
CA ILE A 807 15.65 27.10 -61.10
C ILE A 807 15.03 28.37 -61.72
N PRO A 808 13.69 28.47 -61.85
CA PRO A 808 13.03 29.68 -62.35
C PRO A 808 13.41 30.96 -61.59
N ARG A 809 13.70 32.03 -62.32
CA ARG A 809 14.09 33.35 -61.80
C ARG A 809 13.06 33.94 -60.81
N PRO A 810 11.73 33.84 -61.01
CA PRO A 810 10.76 34.35 -60.05
C PRO A 810 10.89 33.74 -58.64
N LEU A 811 11.35 32.48 -58.52
CA LEU A 811 11.59 31.81 -57.24
C LEU A 811 12.87 32.26 -56.54
N LEU A 812 13.83 32.85 -57.27
CA LEU A 812 15.08 33.38 -56.70
C LEU A 812 14.90 34.78 -56.08
N ILE A 813 14.00 35.58 -56.65
CA ILE A 813 13.70 36.96 -56.23
C ILE A 813 12.77 36.98 -55.00
N SER A 814 11.79 36.07 -54.94
CA SER A 814 10.68 36.07 -53.97
C SER A 814 11.00 35.44 -52.60
N ARG A 815 12.07 35.89 -51.93
CA ARG A 815 12.53 35.33 -50.62
C ARG A 815 11.54 35.39 -49.43
N LYS A 816 10.39 36.08 -49.54
CA LYS A 816 9.51 36.41 -48.39
C LYS A 816 8.02 36.03 -48.56
N LEU A 817 7.63 35.30 -49.60
CA LEU A 817 6.20 35.20 -50.00
C LEU A 817 5.57 33.79 -49.92
N PHE A 818 6.36 32.75 -49.67
CA PHE A 818 5.81 31.41 -49.40
C PHE A 818 5.12 31.38 -48.02
N GLY A 819 3.94 30.73 -47.95
CA GLY A 819 3.08 30.75 -46.77
C GLY A 819 3.68 30.06 -45.54
N LYS A 820 3.01 30.18 -44.38
CA LYS A 820 3.50 29.73 -43.05
C LYS A 820 3.94 28.26 -42.95
N ASN A 821 3.63 27.43 -43.95
CA ASN A 821 3.90 25.99 -43.98
C ASN A 821 4.91 25.57 -45.08
N THR A 822 5.44 26.49 -45.88
CA THR A 822 6.32 26.17 -47.01
C THR A 822 7.55 27.08 -47.02
N ALA A 823 8.74 26.48 -47.14
CA ALA A 823 10.01 27.21 -47.22
C ALA A 823 10.81 26.79 -48.46
N PHE A 824 11.46 27.74 -49.12
CA PHE A 824 12.30 27.50 -50.30
C PHE A 824 13.75 27.92 -50.04
N HIS A 825 14.70 26.99 -50.24
CA HIS A 825 16.11 27.24 -50.05
C HIS A 825 16.82 27.53 -51.39
N SER A 826 16.86 28.82 -51.75
CA SER A 826 17.41 29.33 -53.03
C SER A 826 18.75 28.72 -53.47
N LYS A 827 19.72 28.49 -52.57
CA LYS A 827 21.03 27.90 -52.92
C LYS A 827 21.00 26.41 -53.26
N LEU A 828 20.02 25.66 -52.76
CA LEU A 828 19.91 24.20 -52.93
C LEU A 828 18.81 23.79 -53.90
N GLY A 829 17.95 24.73 -54.32
CA GLY A 829 16.75 24.44 -55.10
C GLY A 829 15.77 23.51 -54.37
N SER A 830 15.75 23.55 -53.03
CA SER A 830 14.93 22.63 -52.22
C SER A 830 13.73 23.32 -51.59
N PHE A 831 12.54 22.75 -51.80
CA PHE A 831 11.35 23.04 -51.03
C PHE A 831 11.29 22.18 -49.77
N ALA A 832 10.86 22.78 -48.66
CA ALA A 832 10.57 22.12 -47.41
C ALA A 832 9.10 22.38 -47.04
N PHE A 833 8.31 21.31 -46.98
CA PHE A 833 6.90 21.34 -46.60
C PHE A 833 6.76 21.00 -45.12
N ARG A 834 6.18 21.92 -44.34
CA ARG A 834 5.81 21.69 -42.94
C ARG A 834 4.41 21.09 -42.88
N LEU A 835 4.35 19.78 -42.72
CA LEU A 835 3.13 18.99 -42.72
C LEU A 835 2.69 18.71 -41.29
N ARG A 836 1.38 18.75 -41.06
CA ARG A 836 0.75 18.44 -39.76
C ARG A 836 -0.22 17.28 -39.95
N SER A 837 -0.07 16.22 -39.15
CA SER A 837 -1.11 15.21 -38.96
C SER A 837 -1.38 15.03 -37.47
N TYR A 838 -2.53 14.46 -37.11
CA TYR A 838 -2.72 13.99 -35.74
C TYR A 838 -1.81 12.78 -35.48
N VAL A 839 -1.30 12.63 -34.26
CA VAL A 839 -0.50 11.45 -33.90
C VAL A 839 -1.31 10.18 -34.16
N GLY A 840 -0.79 9.27 -35.00
CA GLY A 840 -1.50 8.08 -35.46
C GLY A 840 -2.14 8.18 -36.85
N GLU A 841 -2.10 9.35 -37.50
CA GLU A 841 -2.55 9.54 -38.89
C GLU A 841 -1.34 9.75 -39.82
N SER A 842 -1.38 9.15 -41.02
CA SER A 842 -0.33 9.27 -42.04
C SER A 842 -0.31 10.66 -42.67
N VAL A 843 0.89 11.17 -42.92
CA VAL A 843 1.15 12.48 -43.53
C VAL A 843 1.11 12.42 -45.06
N ILE A 844 1.21 11.21 -45.64
CA ILE A 844 1.46 11.00 -47.07
C ILE A 844 0.34 11.60 -47.95
N SER A 845 -0.92 11.54 -47.53
CA SER A 845 -2.04 12.13 -48.29
C SER A 845 -1.95 13.67 -48.38
N SER A 846 -1.53 14.33 -47.31
CA SER A 846 -1.29 15.78 -47.27
C SER A 846 -0.02 16.15 -48.03
N LEU A 847 1.00 15.29 -48.00
CA LEU A 847 2.18 15.42 -48.85
C LEU A 847 1.78 15.39 -50.33
N VAL A 848 1.11 14.33 -50.81
CA VAL A 848 0.64 14.18 -52.21
C VAL A 848 -0.04 15.45 -52.72
N GLN A 849 -1.03 15.96 -51.97
CA GLN A 849 -1.75 17.20 -52.32
C GLN A 849 -0.83 18.42 -52.42
N SER A 850 0.17 18.52 -51.53
CA SER A 850 1.18 19.59 -51.58
C SER A 850 2.14 19.44 -52.76
N LEU A 851 2.38 18.21 -53.24
CA LEU A 851 3.24 17.94 -54.39
C LEU A 851 2.52 18.17 -55.72
N ASP A 852 1.27 17.72 -55.85
CA ASP A 852 0.42 18.03 -57.01
C ASP A 852 0.25 19.56 -57.17
N SER A 853 0.10 20.29 -56.05
CA SER A 853 0.05 21.76 -56.03
C SER A 853 1.38 22.40 -56.43
N LEU A 854 2.52 21.82 -55.99
CA LEU A 854 3.83 22.33 -56.36
C LEU A 854 4.16 22.08 -57.84
N GLU A 855 3.74 20.94 -58.39
CA GLU A 855 3.86 20.64 -59.82
C GLU A 855 3.12 21.70 -60.67
N LEU A 856 1.82 21.91 -60.37
CA LEU A 856 1.02 22.95 -61.03
C LEU A 856 1.64 24.35 -60.89
N LEU A 857 2.17 24.68 -59.71
CA LEU A 857 2.87 25.95 -59.47
C LEU A 857 4.12 26.10 -60.36
N VAL A 858 4.93 25.04 -60.48
CA VAL A 858 6.14 25.05 -61.32
C VAL A 858 5.78 25.19 -62.80
N GLU A 859 4.73 24.51 -63.28
CA GLU A 859 4.22 24.67 -64.65
C GLU A 859 3.73 26.10 -64.91
N CYS A 860 2.93 26.68 -64.01
CA CYS A 860 2.49 28.08 -64.14
C CYS A 860 3.66 29.07 -64.15
N ILE A 861 4.69 28.86 -63.33
CA ILE A 861 5.87 29.74 -63.28
C ILE A 861 6.68 29.64 -64.58
N GLN A 862 6.86 28.44 -65.15
CA GLN A 862 7.53 28.27 -66.46
C GLN A 862 6.77 28.99 -67.59
N VAL A 863 5.44 29.01 -67.55
CA VAL A 863 4.62 29.76 -68.52
C VAL A 863 4.73 31.28 -68.30
N LEU A 864 4.83 31.74 -67.06
CA LEU A 864 5.04 33.17 -66.74
C LEU A 864 6.44 33.66 -67.18
N GLU A 865 7.50 32.86 -67.05
CA GLU A 865 8.83 33.21 -67.58
C GLU A 865 8.83 33.38 -69.11
N ARG A 866 8.03 32.60 -69.85
CA ARG A 866 7.87 32.76 -71.30
C ARG A 866 7.18 34.07 -71.72
N HIS A 867 6.50 34.75 -70.79
CA HIS A 867 5.70 35.96 -71.02
C HIS A 867 6.15 37.16 -70.14
N GLU A 868 7.43 37.20 -69.74
CA GLU A 868 8.02 38.18 -68.81
C GLU A 868 7.83 39.66 -69.23
N GLY A 869 7.67 39.93 -70.53
CA GLY A 869 7.40 41.28 -71.07
C GLY A 869 5.99 41.81 -70.80
N ALA A 870 4.99 40.93 -70.67
CA ALA A 870 3.58 41.32 -70.51
C ALA A 870 3.06 41.16 -69.08
N LEU A 871 3.53 40.14 -68.34
CA LEU A 871 3.04 39.79 -67.02
C LEU A 871 4.17 39.86 -65.96
N LYS A 872 4.06 40.78 -65.01
CA LYS A 872 4.97 40.85 -63.84
C LYS A 872 4.34 40.18 -62.62
N CYS A 873 4.91 39.06 -62.20
CA CYS A 873 4.52 38.39 -60.96
C CYS A 873 4.89 39.24 -59.72
N LYS A 874 3.94 39.37 -58.78
CA LYS A 874 4.09 40.14 -57.53
C LYS A 874 4.12 39.26 -56.29
N SER A 875 3.34 38.18 -56.26
CA SER A 875 3.33 37.21 -55.17
C SER A 875 3.27 35.78 -55.70
N ILE A 876 3.96 34.87 -55.02
CA ILE A 876 3.97 33.44 -55.33
C ILE A 876 3.70 32.70 -54.02
N SER A 877 2.61 31.93 -53.98
CA SER A 877 2.29 30.99 -52.92
C SER A 877 1.78 29.68 -53.53
N LEU A 878 1.70 28.61 -52.71
CA LEU A 878 1.30 27.29 -53.19
C LEU A 878 -0.18 27.20 -53.61
N GLU A 879 -1.01 28.14 -53.14
CA GLU A 879 -2.46 28.18 -53.35
C GLU A 879 -2.88 29.36 -54.25
N ARG A 880 -2.02 30.38 -54.41
CA ARG A 880 -2.32 31.63 -55.13
C ARG A 880 -1.07 32.26 -55.75
N ILE A 881 -1.16 32.69 -57.00
CA ILE A 881 -0.14 33.47 -57.72
C ILE A 881 -0.74 34.84 -58.08
N ASP A 882 -0.24 35.93 -57.49
CA ASP A 882 -0.66 37.29 -57.89
C ASP A 882 0.29 37.82 -58.98
N PHE A 883 -0.27 38.30 -60.08
CA PHE A 883 0.46 38.94 -61.17
C PHE A 883 -0.20 40.26 -61.59
N ALA A 884 0.58 41.10 -62.26
CA ALA A 884 0.14 42.40 -62.74
C ALA A 884 0.53 42.61 -64.20
N TYR A 885 -0.35 43.30 -64.92
CA TYR A 885 -0.20 43.62 -66.33
C TYR A 885 -0.59 45.08 -66.57
N ARG A 886 -0.21 45.62 -67.74
CA ARG A 886 -0.37 47.02 -68.12
C ARG A 886 -1.21 47.17 -69.38
N ASN A 887 -1.63 48.40 -69.61
CA ASN A 887 -2.39 48.81 -70.79
C ASN A 887 -1.43 49.26 -71.91
N GLY A 888 -1.05 48.36 -72.83
CA GLY A 888 -0.21 48.68 -73.98
C GLY A 888 0.62 47.50 -74.51
N PRO A 889 0.94 47.44 -75.81
CA PRO A 889 1.74 46.36 -76.38
C PRO A 889 3.23 46.47 -76.02
N CYS A 890 3.89 45.31 -76.00
CA CYS A 890 5.27 45.15 -75.54
C CYS A 890 6.31 45.51 -76.61
N VAL A 891 6.96 46.66 -76.46
CA VAL A 891 8.35 46.88 -76.93
C VAL A 891 9.15 47.63 -75.84
N GLU A 892 10.31 47.06 -75.50
CA GLU A 892 11.39 47.61 -74.66
C GLU A 892 11.16 47.89 -73.16
N SER A 893 12.30 48.06 -72.48
CA SER A 893 12.50 47.81 -71.05
C SER A 893 11.75 48.75 -70.10
N ILE A 894 11.22 48.20 -69.00
CA ILE A 894 10.53 48.95 -67.94
C ILE A 894 11.56 49.65 -67.02
N SER A 895 12.23 50.67 -67.57
CA SER A 895 13.22 51.52 -66.88
C SER A 895 13.05 53.03 -67.15
N SER A 896 12.05 53.44 -67.94
CA SER A 896 11.70 54.84 -68.22
C SER A 896 10.29 55.21 -67.69
N LEU A 897 10.09 56.50 -67.39
CA LEU A 897 9.06 57.04 -66.48
C LEU A 897 7.62 57.04 -67.02
N SER A 898 6.64 56.79 -66.13
CA SER A 898 5.73 57.83 -65.59
C SER A 898 4.89 57.29 -64.41
N PRO A 899 4.34 58.13 -63.48
CA PRO A 899 3.63 57.63 -62.29
C PRO A 899 2.14 57.29 -62.46
N ASN A 900 1.50 57.67 -63.58
CA ASN A 900 0.04 57.81 -63.65
C ASN A 900 -0.67 56.74 -64.52
N GLU A 901 -0.01 55.65 -64.91
CA GLU A 901 -0.64 54.57 -65.68
C GLU A 901 -1.29 53.49 -64.79
N PRO A 902 -2.51 53.02 -65.09
CA PRO A 902 -3.19 51.99 -64.30
C PRO A 902 -2.52 50.61 -64.44
N VAL A 903 -2.05 50.07 -63.31
CA VAL A 903 -1.48 48.72 -63.22
C VAL A 903 -2.52 47.73 -62.73
N TYR A 904 -3.12 46.99 -63.65
CA TYR A 904 -4.11 45.97 -63.37
C TYR A 904 -3.51 44.78 -62.62
N LYS A 905 -4.31 44.17 -61.74
CA LYS A 905 -3.93 43.01 -60.91
C LYS A 905 -4.90 41.86 -61.19
N ALA A 906 -4.34 40.66 -61.33
CA ALA A 906 -5.06 39.40 -61.39
C ALA A 906 -4.34 38.36 -60.55
N ALA A 907 -5.05 37.32 -60.15
CA ALA A 907 -4.52 36.24 -59.35
C ALA A 907 -5.05 34.89 -59.81
N ILE A 908 -4.18 33.90 -59.94
CA ILE A 908 -4.58 32.51 -60.18
C ILE A 908 -4.67 31.81 -58.82
N VAL A 909 -5.81 31.25 -58.50
CA VAL A 909 -6.02 30.34 -57.36
C VAL A 909 -5.89 28.90 -57.84
N LEU A 910 -4.99 28.16 -57.21
CA LEU A 910 -4.64 26.78 -57.52
C LEU A 910 -5.50 25.85 -56.66
N THR A 911 -6.46 25.12 -57.25
CA THR A 911 -7.28 24.16 -56.49
C THR A 911 -6.73 22.72 -56.60
N PRO A 912 -6.29 22.09 -55.50
CA PRO A 912 -5.57 20.81 -55.57
C PRO A 912 -6.46 19.62 -55.95
N LYS A 913 -7.78 19.68 -55.68
CA LYS A 913 -8.68 18.53 -55.80
C LYS A 913 -9.28 18.29 -57.19
N GLY A 914 -8.82 18.98 -58.23
CA GLY A 914 -9.40 18.79 -59.57
C GLY A 914 -8.64 19.37 -60.76
N LYS A 915 -7.37 19.79 -60.59
CA LYS A 915 -6.59 20.52 -61.61
C LYS A 915 -7.32 21.71 -62.25
N LYS A 916 -8.24 22.34 -61.49
CA LYS A 916 -8.96 23.55 -61.93
C LYS A 916 -8.24 24.78 -61.42
N LEU A 917 -7.97 25.70 -62.33
CA LEU A 917 -7.42 27.01 -62.03
C LEU A 917 -8.55 28.04 -62.07
N ASP A 918 -8.61 28.91 -61.06
CA ASP A 918 -9.57 30.03 -61.01
C ASP A 918 -8.83 31.37 -61.09
N LEU A 919 -9.31 32.28 -61.93
CA LEU A 919 -8.72 33.57 -62.24
C LEU A 919 -9.52 34.71 -61.62
N GLN A 920 -8.95 35.32 -60.60
CA GLN A 920 -9.59 36.37 -59.81
C GLN A 920 -8.99 37.74 -60.16
N PHE A 921 -9.84 38.69 -60.51
CA PHE A 921 -9.45 40.07 -60.81
C PHE A 921 -9.75 40.99 -59.61
N GLY A 922 -9.00 42.10 -59.50
CA GLY A 922 -9.30 43.14 -58.51
C GLY A 922 -10.62 43.88 -58.83
N THR A 923 -11.25 44.48 -57.82
CA THR A 923 -12.59 45.12 -57.93
C THR A 923 -12.69 46.30 -58.91
N GLN A 924 -11.57 46.88 -59.34
CA GLN A 924 -11.47 47.97 -60.33
C GLN A 924 -10.82 47.49 -61.64
N ASN A 925 -11.02 46.21 -62.01
CA ASN A 925 -10.40 45.64 -63.19
C ASN A 925 -11.46 45.36 -64.28
N PRO A 926 -11.36 45.95 -65.48
CA PRO A 926 -12.35 45.81 -66.54
C PRO A 926 -12.51 44.38 -67.06
N HIS A 927 -11.52 43.51 -66.86
CA HIS A 927 -11.61 42.09 -67.21
C HIS A 927 -12.60 41.29 -66.34
N LEU A 928 -13.13 41.87 -65.24
CA LEU A 928 -14.26 41.29 -64.50
C LEU A 928 -15.45 40.97 -65.42
N ARG A 929 -15.72 41.83 -66.41
CA ARG A 929 -16.78 41.66 -67.42
C ARG A 929 -16.64 40.39 -68.27
N VAL A 930 -15.44 39.80 -68.31
CA VAL A 930 -15.06 38.66 -69.17
C VAL A 930 -14.49 37.50 -68.34
N ALA A 931 -14.57 37.58 -67.00
CA ALA A 931 -13.90 36.66 -66.10
C ALA A 931 -14.28 35.19 -66.33
N ASP A 932 -15.58 34.89 -66.53
CA ASP A 932 -16.06 33.53 -66.79
C ASP A 932 -15.51 32.97 -68.12
N HIS A 933 -15.41 33.80 -69.16
CA HIS A 933 -14.84 33.37 -70.44
C HIS A 933 -13.32 33.14 -70.34
N LEU A 934 -12.60 33.97 -69.58
CA LEU A 934 -11.17 33.80 -69.32
C LEU A 934 -10.90 32.57 -68.43
N ASN A 935 -11.79 32.28 -67.47
CA ASN A 935 -11.74 31.07 -66.64
C ASN A 935 -11.95 29.79 -67.48
N ASN A 936 -12.89 29.80 -68.41
CA ASN A 936 -13.08 28.68 -69.35
C ASN A 936 -11.85 28.50 -70.27
N LEU A 937 -11.20 29.59 -70.67
CA LEU A 937 -9.98 29.58 -71.49
C LEU A 937 -8.77 29.03 -70.69
N LEU A 938 -8.64 29.42 -69.41
CA LEU A 938 -7.57 28.96 -68.50
C LEU A 938 -7.59 27.45 -68.26
N ASN A 939 -8.79 26.85 -68.24
CA ASN A 939 -8.99 25.41 -68.06
C ASN A 939 -9.06 24.63 -69.39
N SER A 940 -8.71 25.26 -70.52
CA SER A 940 -8.58 24.64 -71.85
C SER A 940 -7.18 24.01 -72.03
N PRO A 941 -6.93 23.14 -73.03
CA PRO A 941 -5.63 22.47 -73.20
C PRO A 941 -4.46 23.41 -73.54
N GLN A 942 -4.73 24.68 -73.89
CA GLN A 942 -3.70 25.71 -74.09
C GLN A 942 -3.32 26.45 -72.79
N GLY A 943 -4.06 26.21 -71.70
CA GLY A 943 -3.72 26.59 -70.33
C GLY A 943 -3.51 28.10 -70.10
N LEU A 944 -2.61 28.43 -69.17
CA LEU A 944 -2.26 29.81 -68.83
C LEU A 944 -1.65 30.60 -70.00
N HIS A 945 -1.07 29.92 -71.00
CA HIS A 945 -0.36 30.55 -72.10
C HIS A 945 -1.29 31.42 -72.97
N SER A 946 -2.50 30.93 -73.26
CA SER A 946 -3.51 31.66 -74.06
C SER A 946 -4.19 32.79 -73.27
N VAL A 947 -4.35 32.65 -71.95
CA VAL A 947 -4.80 33.76 -71.09
C VAL A 947 -3.75 34.87 -71.05
N ALA A 948 -2.48 34.51 -70.93
CA ALA A 948 -1.37 35.46 -70.92
C ALA A 948 -1.26 36.29 -72.22
N THR A 949 -1.59 35.70 -73.37
CA THR A 949 -1.66 36.44 -74.65
C THR A 949 -2.92 37.29 -74.79
N MET A 950 -4.07 36.87 -74.25
CA MET A 950 -5.34 37.58 -74.43
C MET A 950 -5.52 38.81 -73.52
N LEU A 951 -4.95 38.81 -72.31
CA LEU A 951 -5.10 39.93 -71.37
C LEU A 951 -4.57 41.28 -71.95
N PRO A 952 -3.35 41.38 -72.51
CA PRO A 952 -2.86 42.64 -73.09
C PRO A 952 -3.61 43.08 -74.37
N LEU A 953 -4.22 42.15 -75.10
CA LEU A 953 -4.92 42.45 -76.36
C LEU A 953 -6.36 42.97 -76.16
N THR A 954 -6.95 42.70 -74.98
CA THR A 954 -8.35 43.00 -74.66
C THR A 954 -8.55 44.13 -73.65
N ILE A 955 -7.49 44.56 -72.95
CA ILE A 955 -7.58 45.64 -71.96
C ILE A 955 -8.04 46.98 -72.58
N GLN A 956 -7.47 47.40 -73.71
CA GLN A 956 -7.78 48.70 -74.34
C GLN A 956 -9.24 48.85 -74.76
N ILE A 957 -9.83 47.82 -75.35
CA ILE A 957 -11.25 47.84 -75.75
C ILE A 957 -12.19 47.80 -74.54
N LEU A 958 -11.83 47.09 -73.46
CA LEU A 958 -12.67 47.00 -72.26
C LEU A 958 -12.67 48.29 -71.44
N CYS A 959 -11.54 49.00 -71.33
CA CYS A 959 -11.49 50.32 -70.67
C CYS A 959 -12.41 51.33 -71.38
N GLU A 960 -12.43 51.34 -72.71
CA GLU A 960 -13.25 52.30 -73.47
C GLU A 960 -14.72 51.90 -73.51
N ILE A 961 -15.02 50.61 -73.41
CA ILE A 961 -16.37 50.09 -73.14
C ILE A 961 -16.91 50.61 -71.79
N GLU A 962 -16.07 50.70 -70.76
CA GLU A 962 -16.43 51.31 -69.47
C GLU A 962 -16.60 52.83 -69.60
N ASN A 963 -15.67 53.54 -70.26
CA ASN A 963 -15.81 54.97 -70.54
C ASN A 963 -17.11 55.33 -71.28
N ILE A 964 -17.54 54.49 -72.25
CA ILE A 964 -18.80 54.70 -72.99
C ILE A 964 -20.02 54.50 -72.08
N GLU A 965 -20.01 53.50 -71.20
CA GLU A 965 -21.12 53.29 -70.25
C GLU A 965 -21.18 54.43 -69.20
N ASP A 966 -20.03 54.87 -68.67
CA ASP A 966 -19.94 55.97 -67.71
C ASP A 966 -20.36 57.31 -68.33
N THR A 967 -19.92 57.62 -69.56
CA THR A 967 -20.30 58.87 -70.24
C THR A 967 -21.80 58.93 -70.56
N TRP A 968 -22.41 57.82 -70.96
CA TRP A 968 -23.87 57.78 -71.18
C TRP A 968 -24.67 57.83 -69.88
N ALA A 969 -24.20 57.14 -68.83
CA ALA A 969 -24.80 57.22 -67.50
C ALA A 969 -24.71 58.63 -66.89
N ALA A 970 -23.61 59.35 -67.10
CA ALA A 970 -23.42 60.69 -66.54
C ALA A 970 -24.10 61.81 -67.37
N SER A 971 -24.10 61.72 -68.70
CA SER A 971 -24.42 62.88 -69.57
C SER A 971 -25.53 62.67 -70.60
N MET A 972 -26.02 61.44 -70.81
CA MET A 972 -26.99 61.11 -71.87
C MET A 972 -28.24 60.34 -71.41
N CYS A 973 -28.43 60.17 -70.08
CA CYS A 973 -29.54 59.39 -69.49
C CYS A 973 -30.93 59.68 -70.07
N ASP A 974 -31.26 60.95 -70.32
CA ASP A 974 -32.58 61.37 -70.82
C ASP A 974 -32.79 61.02 -72.31
N HIS A 975 -31.73 60.69 -73.04
CA HIS A 975 -31.77 60.46 -74.50
C HIS A 975 -31.60 58.98 -74.86
N GLY A 976 -31.03 58.16 -73.96
CA GLY A 976 -30.89 56.74 -74.18
C GLY A 976 -30.01 56.01 -73.17
N VAL A 977 -29.90 54.70 -73.38
CA VAL A 977 -29.06 53.80 -72.55
C VAL A 977 -28.22 52.92 -73.46
N VAL A 978 -26.94 52.76 -73.14
CA VAL A 978 -26.04 51.78 -73.76
C VAL A 978 -26.07 50.50 -72.95
N ILE A 979 -26.08 49.36 -73.65
CA ILE A 979 -25.99 48.04 -73.03
C ILE A 979 -24.92 47.26 -73.79
N ILE A 980 -23.80 46.95 -73.15
CA ILE A 980 -22.69 46.21 -73.78
C ILE A 980 -22.70 44.77 -73.28
N ASN A 981 -22.72 43.82 -74.22
CA ASN A 981 -22.78 42.39 -73.95
C ASN A 981 -21.54 41.68 -74.50
N ALA A 982 -20.72 41.11 -73.62
CA ALA A 982 -19.60 40.25 -73.97
C ALA A 982 -20.12 38.85 -74.31
N ARG A 983 -19.84 38.36 -75.53
CA ARG A 983 -20.19 37.00 -75.96
C ARG A 983 -19.03 36.02 -75.86
N ALA A 984 -17.81 36.53 -75.91
CA ALA A 984 -16.56 35.81 -75.76
C ALA A 984 -15.45 36.81 -75.41
N VAL A 985 -14.22 36.32 -75.15
CA VAL A 985 -13.04 37.16 -74.85
C VAL A 985 -12.69 38.10 -76.02
N ASP A 986 -13.07 37.72 -77.23
CA ASP A 986 -12.77 38.33 -78.51
C ASP A 986 -14.01 38.93 -79.21
N TRP A 987 -15.20 38.94 -78.58
CA TRP A 987 -16.44 39.43 -79.20
C TRP A 987 -17.35 40.17 -78.22
N TYR A 988 -17.54 41.47 -78.46
CA TYR A 988 -18.48 42.35 -77.77
C TYR A 988 -19.60 42.81 -78.69
N VAL A 989 -20.78 43.08 -78.12
CA VAL A 989 -21.93 43.66 -78.81
C VAL A 989 -22.40 44.89 -78.06
N ILE A 990 -22.23 46.07 -78.65
CA ILE A 990 -22.64 47.37 -78.10
C ILE A 990 -24.04 47.68 -78.62
N ARG A 991 -25.01 47.88 -77.70
CA ARG A 991 -26.41 48.19 -78.02
C ARG A 991 -26.79 49.57 -77.51
N TYR A 992 -26.99 50.51 -78.41
CA TYR A 992 -27.53 51.84 -78.10
C TYR A 992 -29.06 51.80 -78.17
N LYS A 993 -29.76 52.19 -77.10
CA LYS A 993 -31.22 52.39 -77.09
C LYS A 993 -31.53 53.87 -76.98
N ILE A 994 -31.90 54.52 -78.07
CA ILE A 994 -32.19 55.97 -78.12
C ILE A 994 -33.71 56.16 -78.04
N THR A 995 -34.16 57.00 -77.10
CA THR A 995 -35.60 57.28 -76.85
C THR A 995 -35.90 58.73 -77.14
N LYS A 996 -37.02 59.01 -77.82
CA LYS A 996 -37.51 60.38 -78.06
C LYS A 996 -38.94 60.57 -77.60
N TYR A 997 -39.24 61.78 -77.17
CA TYR A 997 -40.59 62.27 -76.92
C TYR A 997 -41.24 62.62 -78.25
N SER A 998 -42.47 62.16 -78.47
CA SER A 998 -43.24 62.46 -79.69
C SER A 998 -44.00 63.77 -79.51
N THR A 999 -44.10 64.57 -80.56
CA THR A 999 -44.68 65.93 -80.55
C THR A 999 -46.21 65.98 -80.70
N MET A 1000 -46.91 64.85 -80.56
CA MET A 1000 -48.38 64.79 -80.60
C MET A 1000 -48.95 64.76 -79.17
N PRO A 1001 -50.10 65.42 -78.87
CA PRO A 1001 -50.60 65.59 -77.49
C PRO A 1001 -50.92 64.29 -76.73
N HIS A 1002 -51.08 63.16 -77.42
CA HIS A 1002 -51.19 61.82 -76.85
C HIS A 1002 -50.31 60.85 -77.66
N ALA A 1003 -49.05 60.67 -77.25
CA ALA A 1003 -48.14 59.75 -77.92
C ALA A 1003 -47.14 59.06 -76.99
N SER A 1004 -47.00 57.74 -77.18
CA SER A 1004 -46.06 56.87 -76.48
C SER A 1004 -44.59 57.23 -76.78
N ARG A 1005 -43.69 56.97 -75.82
CA ARG A 1005 -42.24 57.02 -76.05
C ARG A 1005 -41.86 56.06 -77.17
N VAL A 1006 -41.16 56.53 -78.20
CA VAL A 1006 -40.64 55.66 -79.26
C VAL A 1006 -39.14 55.50 -79.08
N THR A 1007 -38.69 54.26 -78.90
CA THR A 1007 -37.28 53.88 -78.69
C THR A 1007 -36.78 53.12 -79.91
N ARG A 1008 -35.68 53.57 -80.53
CA ARG A 1008 -34.96 52.81 -81.57
C ARG A 1008 -33.68 52.20 -80.97
N THR A 1009 -33.34 50.98 -81.42
CA THR A 1009 -32.18 50.26 -80.92
C THR A 1009 -31.16 50.01 -82.03
N PHE A 1010 -29.93 50.48 -81.84
CA PHE A 1010 -28.82 50.28 -82.77
C PHE A 1010 -27.81 49.30 -82.17
N LEU A 1011 -27.21 48.47 -83.01
CA LEU A 1011 -26.35 47.36 -82.61
C LEU A 1011 -25.02 47.44 -83.37
N PHE A 1012 -23.91 47.31 -82.65
CA PHE A 1012 -22.58 47.20 -83.21
C PHE A 1012 -21.90 45.95 -82.66
N ASP A 1013 -21.37 45.10 -83.53
CA ASP A 1013 -20.50 43.98 -83.14
C ASP A 1013 -19.03 44.47 -83.21
N ALA A 1014 -18.27 44.30 -82.15
CA ALA A 1014 -16.81 44.46 -82.13
C ALA A 1014 -16.16 43.07 -81.94
N ARG A 1015 -15.32 42.65 -82.88
CA ARG A 1015 -14.71 41.31 -82.92
C ARG A 1015 -13.22 41.34 -83.20
N MET A 1016 -12.44 40.57 -82.46
CA MET A 1016 -11.04 40.32 -82.80
C MET A 1016 -10.96 39.39 -84.03
N CYS A 1017 -10.04 39.65 -84.94
CA CYS A 1017 -9.78 38.87 -86.15
C CYS A 1017 -8.27 38.90 -86.43
N GLN A 1018 -7.68 37.75 -86.73
CA GLN A 1018 -6.26 37.68 -87.08
C GLN A 1018 -6.07 37.79 -88.60
N ARG A 1019 -5.09 38.59 -89.04
CA ARG A 1019 -4.67 38.71 -90.46
C ARG A 1019 -3.15 38.75 -90.52
N GLN A 1020 -2.56 37.84 -91.31
CA GLN A 1020 -1.09 37.71 -91.47
C GLN A 1020 -0.31 37.67 -90.14
N GLY A 1021 -0.85 36.96 -89.13
CA GLY A 1021 -0.26 36.86 -87.80
C GLY A 1021 -0.59 38.02 -86.86
N GLU A 1022 -0.86 39.22 -87.39
CA GLU A 1022 -1.28 40.39 -86.59
C GLU A 1022 -2.75 40.32 -86.16
N VAL A 1023 -3.03 40.91 -84.99
CA VAL A 1023 -4.36 40.94 -84.36
C VAL A 1023 -5.04 42.28 -84.62
N TRP A 1024 -6.26 42.24 -85.17
CA TRP A 1024 -7.05 43.41 -85.53
C TRP A 1024 -8.48 43.31 -84.97
N TRP A 1025 -9.03 44.42 -84.48
CA TRP A 1025 -10.43 44.52 -84.06
C TRP A 1025 -11.30 45.06 -85.19
N HIS A 1026 -12.32 44.29 -85.57
CA HIS A 1026 -13.29 44.61 -86.60
C HIS A 1026 -14.62 45.06 -85.97
N ILE A 1027 -15.03 46.29 -86.21
CA ILE A 1027 -16.24 46.93 -85.67
C ILE A 1027 -17.23 47.17 -86.81
N ARG A 1028 -18.43 46.59 -86.70
CA ARG A 1028 -19.48 46.64 -87.73
C ARG A 1028 -20.85 46.97 -87.13
N ARG A 1029 -21.65 47.78 -87.83
CA ARG A 1029 -23.08 47.93 -87.51
C ARG A 1029 -23.82 46.64 -87.90
N ARG A 1030 -24.72 46.18 -87.03
CA ARG A 1030 -25.62 45.05 -87.28
C ARG A 1030 -26.96 45.61 -87.75
N GLY A 1031 -27.34 45.30 -88.99
CA GLY A 1031 -28.57 45.79 -89.61
C GLY A 1031 -29.83 45.34 -88.85
N ALA A 1032 -30.91 46.10 -88.99
CA ALA A 1032 -32.21 45.74 -88.44
C ALA A 1032 -32.82 44.59 -89.25
N TYR A 1033 -32.68 43.36 -88.74
CA TYR A 1033 -33.32 42.18 -89.32
C TYR A 1033 -34.82 42.19 -89.02
N ILE A 1034 -35.62 42.49 -90.04
CA ILE A 1034 -36.86 41.74 -90.30
C ILE A 1034 -36.48 40.71 -91.37
N SER A 1035 -36.90 39.47 -91.18
CA SER A 1035 -36.40 38.32 -91.94
C SER A 1035 -36.97 38.22 -93.34
N ASP A 1036 -36.05 37.85 -94.24
CA ASP A 1036 -36.21 37.15 -95.51
C ASP A 1036 -36.62 37.92 -96.79
N ASP A 1037 -35.91 37.51 -97.86
CA ASP A 1037 -36.05 37.75 -99.30
C ASP A 1037 -35.79 39.14 -99.93
N PHE A 1038 -34.53 39.30 -100.36
CA PHE A 1038 -34.13 39.81 -101.69
C PHE A 1038 -34.71 41.14 -102.23
N HIS A 1039 -34.74 42.21 -101.45
CA HIS A 1039 -34.72 43.58 -102.01
C HIS A 1039 -33.80 44.56 -101.27
N ALA A 1040 -33.36 45.60 -101.99
CA ALA A 1040 -32.31 46.51 -101.57
C ALA A 1040 -32.61 47.20 -100.23
N THR A 1041 -31.59 47.30 -99.37
CA THR A 1041 -31.68 47.90 -98.03
C THR A 1041 -32.12 49.36 -98.09
N LYS A 1042 -33.28 49.66 -97.50
CA LYS A 1042 -33.65 51.04 -97.13
C LYS A 1042 -32.61 51.54 -96.13
N LYS A 1043 -31.82 52.55 -96.51
CA LYS A 1043 -30.83 53.18 -95.64
C LYS A 1043 -31.55 53.91 -94.50
N ASP A 1044 -31.26 53.55 -93.25
CA ASP A 1044 -31.68 54.34 -92.10
C ASP A 1044 -31.01 55.73 -92.11
N ASP A 1045 -31.63 56.72 -91.47
CA ASP A 1045 -31.07 58.06 -91.25
C ASP A 1045 -29.66 58.00 -90.61
N LEU A 1046 -29.44 57.02 -89.72
CA LEU A 1046 -28.16 56.78 -89.05
C LEU A 1046 -27.12 56.16 -90.00
N ASP A 1047 -27.51 55.38 -91.01
CA ASP A 1047 -26.55 54.87 -92.01
C ASP A 1047 -26.01 56.01 -92.89
N GLN A 1048 -26.84 57.00 -93.21
CA GLN A 1048 -26.40 58.16 -93.98
C GLN A 1048 -25.31 58.96 -93.23
N LEU A 1049 -25.44 59.09 -91.90
CA LEU A 1049 -24.44 59.76 -91.05
C LEU A 1049 -23.18 58.92 -90.80
N LEU A 1050 -23.27 57.59 -90.85
CA LEU A 1050 -22.11 56.70 -90.68
C LEU A 1050 -21.27 56.51 -91.96
N VAL A 1051 -21.84 56.65 -93.17
CA VAL A 1051 -21.07 56.57 -94.43
C VAL A 1051 -19.79 57.42 -94.43
N PRO A 1052 -19.80 58.72 -94.06
CA PRO A 1052 -18.56 59.52 -94.01
C PRO A 1052 -17.62 59.14 -92.86
N PHE A 1053 -18.09 58.46 -91.81
CA PHE A 1053 -17.23 57.92 -90.74
C PHE A 1053 -16.50 56.66 -91.19
N TRP A 1054 -17.22 55.75 -91.84
CA TRP A 1054 -16.67 54.51 -92.42
C TRP A 1054 -15.68 54.75 -93.57
N GLN A 1055 -15.64 55.95 -94.15
CA GLN A 1055 -14.65 56.35 -95.17
C GLN A 1055 -13.40 57.04 -94.58
N ARG A 1056 -13.34 57.30 -93.27
CA ARG A 1056 -12.18 57.91 -92.60
C ARG A 1056 -11.22 56.86 -92.06
N SER A 1057 -9.97 57.27 -91.85
CA SER A 1057 -8.94 56.55 -91.11
C SER A 1057 -8.31 57.49 -90.08
N GLY A 1058 -7.76 56.92 -89.01
CA GLY A 1058 -7.04 57.64 -87.96
C GLY A 1058 -5.83 56.84 -87.48
N ASN A 1059 -5.28 57.20 -86.31
CA ASN A 1059 -4.07 56.54 -85.81
C ASN A 1059 -4.39 55.08 -85.47
N SER A 1060 -3.67 54.15 -86.11
CA SER A 1060 -3.85 52.70 -85.93
C SER A 1060 -5.27 52.16 -86.23
N TRP A 1061 -6.12 52.91 -86.95
CA TRP A 1061 -7.44 52.43 -87.40
C TRP A 1061 -7.85 52.90 -88.81
N GLN A 1062 -8.56 52.04 -89.53
CA GLN A 1062 -8.96 52.20 -90.92
C GLN A 1062 -10.45 51.90 -91.13
N GLY A 1063 -11.18 52.87 -91.67
CA GLY A 1063 -12.54 52.67 -92.18
C GLY A 1063 -12.57 51.81 -93.46
N MET A 1064 -13.59 50.96 -93.57
CA MET A 1064 -13.97 50.17 -94.74
C MET A 1064 -15.41 50.53 -95.14
N ARG A 1065 -15.88 50.12 -96.33
CA ARG A 1065 -17.18 50.54 -96.89
C ARG A 1065 -18.42 50.45 -95.96
N SER A 1066 -18.41 49.57 -94.95
CA SER A 1066 -19.53 49.37 -94.00
C SER A 1066 -19.10 48.96 -92.58
N SER A 1067 -17.82 49.09 -92.26
CA SER A 1067 -17.21 48.70 -90.98
C SER A 1067 -15.90 49.47 -90.78
N ALA A 1068 -15.30 49.42 -89.60
CA ALA A 1068 -13.93 49.90 -89.39
C ALA A 1068 -13.09 48.84 -88.70
N VAL A 1069 -11.77 48.90 -88.89
CA VAL A 1069 -10.82 47.93 -88.36
C VAL A 1069 -9.66 48.67 -87.69
N ALA A 1070 -9.28 48.25 -86.49
CA ALA A 1070 -8.23 48.89 -85.69
C ALA A 1070 -7.22 47.87 -85.16
N LYS A 1071 -5.93 48.23 -85.12
CA LYS A 1071 -4.97 47.59 -84.21
C LYS A 1071 -5.29 48.00 -82.78
N CYS A 1072 -4.90 47.21 -81.77
CA CYS A 1072 -5.27 47.41 -80.36
C CYS A 1072 -5.22 48.87 -79.89
N GLU A 1073 -4.14 49.59 -80.20
CA GLU A 1073 -3.94 51.01 -79.83
C GLU A 1073 -5.00 51.97 -80.42
N GLY A 1074 -5.45 51.72 -81.65
CA GLY A 1074 -6.41 52.57 -82.36
C GLY A 1074 -7.88 52.25 -82.09
N VAL A 1075 -8.18 51.15 -81.38
CA VAL A 1075 -9.56 50.72 -81.09
C VAL A 1075 -10.28 51.75 -80.22
N ALA A 1076 -9.54 52.32 -79.27
CA ALA A 1076 -10.04 53.31 -78.33
C ALA A 1076 -10.56 54.56 -79.05
N GLU A 1077 -9.70 55.15 -79.89
CA GLU A 1077 -10.02 56.32 -80.70
C GLU A 1077 -11.19 56.06 -81.66
N LEU A 1078 -11.25 54.88 -82.27
CA LEU A 1078 -12.35 54.47 -83.16
C LEU A 1078 -13.68 54.41 -82.39
N LEU A 1079 -13.73 53.72 -81.25
CA LEU A 1079 -14.95 53.57 -80.46
C LEU A 1079 -15.41 54.91 -79.88
N GLN A 1080 -14.51 55.75 -79.38
CA GLN A 1080 -14.85 57.08 -78.88
C GLN A 1080 -15.45 57.96 -79.97
N LYS A 1081 -14.88 57.95 -81.20
CA LYS A 1081 -15.42 58.70 -82.34
C LYS A 1081 -16.77 58.14 -82.83
N LEU A 1082 -16.94 56.82 -82.82
CA LEU A 1082 -18.22 56.17 -83.12
C LEU A 1082 -19.30 56.60 -82.12
N ASP A 1083 -18.96 56.64 -80.83
CA ASP A 1083 -19.89 57.03 -79.78
C ASP A 1083 -20.31 58.51 -79.88
N GLN A 1084 -19.37 59.43 -80.09
CA GLN A 1084 -19.66 60.86 -80.32
C GLN A 1084 -20.66 61.09 -81.46
N ILE A 1085 -20.58 60.33 -82.55
CA ILE A 1085 -21.53 60.42 -83.68
C ILE A 1085 -22.94 59.99 -83.23
N ILE A 1086 -23.05 58.94 -82.42
CA ILE A 1086 -24.33 58.43 -81.91
C ILE A 1086 -24.91 59.38 -80.85
N GLN A 1087 -24.08 59.96 -79.99
CA GLN A 1087 -24.51 61.00 -79.05
C GLN A 1087 -25.09 62.23 -79.78
N ASN A 1088 -24.41 62.69 -80.85
CA ASN A 1088 -24.90 63.80 -81.68
C ASN A 1088 -26.21 63.45 -82.42
N PHE A 1089 -26.36 62.22 -82.90
CA PHE A 1089 -27.61 61.74 -83.49
C PHE A 1089 -28.76 61.63 -82.48
N ALA A 1090 -28.46 61.26 -81.23
CA ALA A 1090 -29.44 61.25 -80.16
C ALA A 1090 -30.01 62.66 -79.93
N LYS A 1091 -29.15 63.69 -79.88
CA LYS A 1091 -29.52 65.11 -79.69
C LYS A 1091 -30.29 65.71 -80.89
N ASN A 1092 -29.84 65.51 -82.13
CA ASN A 1092 -30.29 66.28 -83.29
C ASN A 1092 -31.44 65.63 -84.11
N GLY A 1093 -32.56 65.26 -83.48
CA GLY A 1093 -33.62 64.48 -84.14
C GLY A 1093 -34.53 65.22 -85.14
N ALA A 1094 -34.59 64.75 -86.39
CA ALA A 1094 -35.63 65.11 -87.36
C ALA A 1094 -36.35 63.88 -87.94
N THR A 1095 -37.69 63.92 -87.92
CA THR A 1095 -38.69 63.13 -88.69
C THR A 1095 -38.41 61.65 -89.02
N TRP A 1096 -39.10 60.73 -88.32
CA TRP A 1096 -39.23 59.32 -88.74
C TRP A 1096 -40.51 59.13 -89.57
N SER A 1097 -40.41 58.82 -90.87
CA SER A 1097 -41.57 58.65 -91.77
C SER A 1097 -42.12 57.22 -91.81
N HIS A 1098 -43.44 57.08 -91.78
CA HIS A 1098 -44.19 55.82 -91.95
C HIS A 1098 -45.30 55.99 -93.00
N GLY A 1099 -45.67 54.90 -93.69
CA GLY A 1099 -46.79 54.86 -94.64
C GLY A 1099 -47.43 53.46 -94.73
N ILE A 1100 -48.74 53.40 -94.94
CA ILE A 1100 -49.65 52.22 -94.91
C ILE A 1100 -50.85 52.50 -95.88
N PRO A 1101 -51.90 51.67 -96.01
CA PRO A 1101 -52.06 50.33 -96.64
C PRO A 1101 -52.91 50.36 -97.94
N GLN A 1102 -53.16 49.20 -98.58
CA GLN A 1102 -54.43 48.69 -99.20
C GLN A 1102 -54.13 47.42 -100.05
N LYS A 1103 -55.06 46.54 -100.47
CA LYS A 1103 -56.24 45.85 -99.89
C LYS A 1103 -56.63 44.69 -100.86
N ALA A 1104 -57.42 43.68 -100.43
CA ALA A 1104 -58.00 42.56 -101.24
C ALA A 1104 -57.01 41.47 -101.74
N GLN A 1105 -57.37 40.18 -101.95
CA GLN A 1105 -58.66 39.48 -101.76
C GLN A 1105 -58.51 37.94 -101.57
N THR A 1106 -59.30 37.38 -100.63
CA THR A 1106 -59.96 36.04 -100.58
C THR A 1106 -59.25 34.68 -100.75
N ALA A 1107 -59.68 33.75 -99.87
CA ALA A 1107 -59.61 32.27 -99.92
C ALA A 1107 -58.25 31.58 -99.63
N SER A 1108 -58.16 30.49 -98.86
CA SER A 1108 -59.18 29.73 -98.09
C SER A 1108 -58.61 29.12 -96.79
N MET A 1109 -59.49 28.52 -95.98
CA MET A 1109 -59.30 28.13 -94.58
C MET A 1109 -58.16 27.13 -94.28
N ILE A 1110 -57.32 27.43 -93.28
CA ILE A 1110 -57.02 26.54 -92.15
C ILE A 1110 -56.99 27.41 -90.87
N SER A 1111 -57.61 26.96 -89.78
CA SER A 1111 -57.82 27.73 -88.55
C SER A 1111 -56.76 27.51 -87.46
N PHE A 1112 -56.40 28.62 -86.81
CA PHE A 1112 -55.62 28.77 -85.56
C PHE A 1112 -56.53 29.48 -84.51
N PRO A 1113 -56.08 29.84 -83.29
CA PRO A 1113 -55.32 29.13 -82.24
C PRO A 1113 -56.16 29.15 -80.92
N PRO A 1114 -55.74 29.47 -79.65
CA PRO A 1114 -54.70 30.42 -79.17
C PRO A 1114 -53.72 29.94 -78.07
N ASN A 1115 -52.67 30.76 -77.87
CA ASN A 1115 -51.73 30.72 -76.73
C ASN A 1115 -52.42 30.82 -75.35
N ARG A 1116 -51.81 30.26 -74.29
CA ARG A 1116 -51.73 30.90 -72.95
C ARG A 1116 -50.59 30.32 -72.07
N PRO A 1117 -50.19 30.98 -70.95
CA PRO A 1117 -48.80 30.97 -70.47
C PRO A 1117 -48.60 30.57 -68.98
N LEU A 1118 -47.34 30.63 -68.52
CA LEU A 1118 -46.85 30.94 -67.15
C LEU A 1118 -47.53 30.32 -65.89
N ALA A 1119 -46.73 29.50 -65.16
CA ALA A 1119 -46.79 29.19 -63.71
C ALA A 1119 -48.02 28.37 -63.21
N PRO A 1120 -48.12 27.92 -61.91
CA PRO A 1120 -47.14 27.85 -60.80
C PRO A 1120 -47.08 26.42 -60.14
N LEU A 1121 -47.12 26.34 -58.79
CA LEU A 1121 -46.79 25.21 -57.89
C LEU A 1121 -47.99 24.35 -57.38
N VAL A 1122 -47.68 23.08 -57.02
CA VAL A 1122 -48.21 22.26 -55.89
C VAL A 1122 -49.54 21.46 -56.00
N SER A 1123 -49.48 20.21 -55.46
CA SER A 1123 -50.56 19.30 -54.96
C SER A 1123 -51.48 18.60 -55.98
N THR A 1124 -52.08 17.42 -55.76
CA THR A 1124 -51.83 16.20 -54.92
C THR A 1124 -52.81 15.08 -55.39
N LEU A 1125 -52.67 13.83 -54.88
CA LEU A 1125 -53.71 12.77 -54.78
C LEU A 1125 -54.13 12.07 -56.11
N THR A 1126 -53.67 10.82 -56.36
CA THR A 1126 -54.35 9.51 -56.10
C THR A 1126 -55.46 9.15 -57.12
N MET A 1127 -55.91 7.92 -57.34
CA MET A 1127 -56.12 6.79 -56.41
C MET A 1127 -56.47 5.48 -57.18
N MET A 1128 -56.68 4.37 -56.43
CA MET A 1128 -57.49 3.18 -56.79
C MET A 1128 -56.84 2.16 -57.76
N THR A 1129 -56.97 0.83 -57.60
CA THR A 1129 -57.79 -0.06 -56.72
C THR A 1129 -57.13 -1.48 -56.74
N SER A 1130 -57.36 -2.49 -55.86
CA SER A 1130 -58.14 -2.65 -54.60
C SER A 1130 -57.91 -4.05 -53.96
N ALA A 1131 -57.88 -4.11 -52.61
CA ALA A 1131 -58.65 -5.00 -51.68
C ALA A 1131 -58.67 -6.55 -51.84
N PRO A 1132 -59.22 -7.39 -50.90
CA PRO A 1132 -59.89 -7.18 -49.57
C PRO A 1132 -59.13 -7.81 -48.35
N THR A 1133 -59.23 -7.37 -47.06
CA THR A 1133 -60.22 -7.53 -45.93
C THR A 1133 -60.48 -8.98 -45.42
N ALA A 1134 -60.72 -9.33 -44.14
CA ALA A 1134 -61.16 -8.59 -42.91
C ALA A 1134 -60.78 -9.34 -41.57
N THR A 1135 -60.34 -8.68 -40.47
CA THR A 1135 -61.02 -8.27 -39.19
C THR A 1135 -61.28 -9.26 -38.03
N MET A 1136 -60.87 -8.91 -36.78
CA MET A 1136 -61.72 -8.84 -35.54
C MET A 1136 -60.98 -8.27 -34.28
N ARG A 1137 -61.74 -7.94 -33.22
CA ARG A 1137 -61.41 -7.30 -31.91
C ARG A 1137 -61.16 -8.34 -30.78
N ALA A 1138 -60.67 -8.12 -29.55
CA ALA A 1138 -59.98 -7.07 -28.74
C ALA A 1138 -59.58 -7.74 -27.36
N GLY A 1139 -58.86 -7.18 -26.36
CA GLY A 1139 -58.15 -5.90 -26.18
C GLY A 1139 -58.25 -5.33 -24.74
N SER A 1140 -57.26 -5.56 -23.85
CA SER A 1140 -57.18 -5.03 -22.46
C SER A 1140 -55.73 -4.83 -21.94
N GLN A 1141 -55.56 -4.15 -20.80
CA GLN A 1141 -54.30 -3.56 -20.32
C GLN A 1141 -53.46 -4.50 -19.42
N LEU A 1142 -52.11 -4.44 -19.48
CA LEU A 1142 -51.26 -3.94 -18.37
C LEU A 1142 -49.73 -4.07 -18.58
N LYS A 1143 -49.04 -3.09 -17.99
CA LYS A 1143 -47.62 -2.86 -17.69
C LYS A 1143 -46.56 -4.01 -17.74
N GLN A 1144 -45.37 -3.53 -18.12
CA GLN A 1144 -44.03 -3.75 -17.53
C GLN A 1144 -42.99 -4.64 -18.22
N ILE A 1145 -41.73 -4.29 -17.92
CA ILE A 1145 -40.52 -4.48 -18.74
C ILE A 1145 -39.39 -5.01 -17.85
N LYS A 1146 -38.68 -6.04 -18.34
CA LYS A 1146 -37.34 -6.55 -17.92
C LYS A 1146 -37.16 -7.07 -16.48
N PRO A 1147 -36.42 -8.20 -16.34
CA PRO A 1147 -35.61 -8.47 -15.17
C PRO A 1147 -34.13 -8.08 -15.38
N GLN A 1148 -33.47 -7.48 -14.38
CA GLN A 1148 -32.11 -7.87 -13.95
C GLN A 1148 -31.66 -7.10 -12.68
N GLN A 1149 -31.09 -7.87 -11.73
CA GLN A 1149 -30.33 -7.44 -10.53
C GLN A 1149 -31.17 -6.70 -9.44
N ASN A 1150 -30.95 -6.92 -8.14
CA ASN A 1150 -29.68 -7.23 -7.47
C ASN A 1150 -29.82 -7.89 -6.07
N ASN A 1151 -28.73 -8.49 -5.59
CA ASN A 1151 -28.30 -8.68 -4.19
C ASN A 1151 -29.03 -9.61 -3.16
N ASN A 1152 -28.16 -10.47 -2.60
CA ASN A 1152 -27.94 -10.83 -1.18
C ASN A 1152 -28.84 -11.81 -0.42
N LEU A 1153 -28.14 -12.68 0.33
CA LEU A 1153 -28.66 -13.65 1.29
C LEU A 1153 -28.98 -12.99 2.63
N SER A 1154 -30.01 -13.50 3.32
CA SER A 1154 -29.90 -13.82 4.75
C SER A 1154 -30.97 -14.82 5.23
N THR A 1155 -30.51 -15.76 6.06
CA THR A 1155 -31.25 -16.45 7.16
C THR A 1155 -32.46 -17.35 6.89
N GLN A 1156 -32.21 -18.63 7.22
CA GLN A 1156 -33.01 -19.51 8.10
C GLN A 1156 -34.29 -20.23 7.61
N ASN A 1157 -34.21 -21.55 7.84
CA ASN A 1157 -35.21 -22.44 8.44
C ASN A 1157 -36.12 -23.35 7.59
N THR A 1158 -36.04 -24.62 8.03
CA THR A 1158 -37.09 -25.64 8.16
C THR A 1158 -37.51 -26.52 6.98
N ASN A 1159 -37.40 -27.83 7.27
CA ASN A 1159 -38.23 -28.96 6.81
C ASN A 1159 -37.99 -29.53 5.39
N ALA A 1160 -38.01 -30.86 5.17
CA ALA A 1160 -37.99 -32.00 6.11
C ALA A 1160 -37.66 -33.33 5.38
N ASN A 1161 -37.43 -34.37 6.19
CA ASN A 1161 -37.69 -35.81 5.93
C ASN A 1161 -36.71 -36.69 5.12
N HIS A 1162 -36.04 -37.53 5.93
CA HIS A 1162 -35.99 -39.01 5.86
C HIS A 1162 -35.07 -39.75 4.86
N GLY A 1163 -34.03 -40.34 5.43
CA GLY A 1163 -33.43 -41.62 5.05
C GLY A 1163 -32.88 -42.30 6.31
N VAL A 1164 -33.30 -43.53 6.61
CA VAL A 1164 -33.01 -44.24 7.88
C VAL A 1164 -31.71 -45.07 7.80
N GLY A 1165 -30.91 -45.11 8.87
CA GLY A 1165 -29.67 -45.92 8.94
C GLY A 1165 -29.13 -46.11 10.36
N GLN A 1166 -29.32 -47.29 10.92
CA GLN A 1166 -29.16 -47.69 12.33
C GLN A 1166 -27.77 -47.53 13.00
N ALA A 1167 -27.81 -47.10 14.27
CA ALA A 1167 -27.15 -47.65 15.47
C ALA A 1167 -25.67 -48.12 15.48
N ARG A 1168 -24.87 -47.60 16.44
CA ARG A 1168 -24.54 -48.34 17.70
C ARG A 1168 -23.77 -47.50 18.75
N ASN A 1169 -23.85 -47.98 19.98
CA ASN A 1169 -23.24 -47.45 21.21
C ASN A 1169 -21.70 -47.42 21.18
N ASN A 1170 -21.06 -46.48 21.91
CA ASN A 1170 -20.45 -46.81 23.22
C ASN A 1170 -19.83 -45.58 23.94
N LEU A 1171 -20.02 -45.53 25.26
CA LEU A 1171 -19.15 -44.82 26.20
C LEU A 1171 -17.88 -45.65 26.45
N ILE A 1172 -16.78 -45.03 26.91
CA ILE A 1172 -15.95 -45.40 28.10
C ILE A 1172 -14.51 -44.82 28.03
N LYS A 1173 -14.07 -44.21 29.15
CA LYS A 1173 -12.69 -43.88 29.63
C LYS A 1173 -11.79 -42.98 28.75
N ARG A 1174 -10.90 -42.10 29.25
CA ARG A 1174 -10.11 -41.91 30.51
C ARG A 1174 -8.98 -42.92 30.79
N GLU A 1175 -7.76 -42.54 30.39
CA GLU A 1175 -6.42 -42.81 30.96
C GLU A 1175 -5.50 -41.79 30.21
N ILE A 1176 -4.59 -40.99 30.79
CA ILE A 1176 -3.62 -41.13 31.89
C ILE A 1176 -2.61 -42.27 31.64
N VAL A 1177 -1.43 -41.90 31.13
CA VAL A 1177 -0.20 -42.72 31.16
C VAL A 1177 1.01 -41.81 31.41
N GLU A 1178 1.43 -41.76 32.67
CA GLU A 1178 2.83 -41.88 33.12
C GLU A 1178 3.05 -43.42 33.28
N ILE A 1179 4.21 -44.08 33.11
CA ILE A 1179 5.64 -43.76 33.28
C ILE A 1179 6.47 -44.62 32.29
N ASP A 1180 7.60 -44.10 31.78
CA ASP A 1180 8.94 -44.73 31.76
C ASP A 1180 10.02 -43.67 31.40
#